data_AF-A0AAW5UAP5-F1
#
_entry.id   AF-A0AAW5UAP5-F1
#
_cell.length_a   1.000
_cell.length_b   1.000
_cell.length_c   1.000
_cell.angle_alpha   90.00
_cell.angle_beta   90.00
_cell.angle_gamma   90.00
#
_symmetry.space_group_name_H-M   'P 1'
#
loop_
_entity.id
_entity.type
_entity.pdbx_description
1 polymer ?
#
loop_
_entity_poly.entity_id
_entity_poly.type
_entity_poly.pdbx_seq_one_letter_code
_entity_poly.pdbx_strand_id
1 'polypeptide(L)'
;MREKIDLFLPCEYIDDAQNALSVLHEYKTVQHIHFLVSADFAAHHQVPEGCTFVITDRLESSNTIVSIAENTDADYVMICTRHTTIGWGNNTLERFLRVADDTDAVMVYADHYKMVEGKMEKHPVIDYQSGSLRDDFDFGSLWCIKAQALADYIAQPDREEYQFAALYDLRLYLSRVGEIFHLNEFLYSEAELDTRKSGEKQFDYVNPRNREVQIEMEKACTQHLGKVGALIDTTFYRQPDFGEQDFEYEASVIIPVFNREKTVADAVKSALGQKASFKFNVIVVNNHSTDRTGEILDELKVDNLIQIVPERTDLGIGGCWNEAINSSFCGKFAVQLDSDDLYSSPKTLQKIVDAFYKQKAAMIIGSYRMCDFDLNTLPPGLIDHKEWTDENGCNNALRINGLGAPRAFFTPLVRQIQFPNTSYGEDYALGLAFSRRYRIGRIYDELYLCRRWGGNSDAALSVEKVNANNLYKDRLRTMELKARQHMLQGKADIMEDSSISRFFNRQLEVWTDARHRFRDLKHVETRQFSDQLKLQWNPARIVSTGAKIDKKTLGERPCFLCDKNRPKEQMSKQIDEKFHLLVNPFPILPVHFTIPARKHQPQLIYKNYGEMHRFISLHSDLMVFYNGPKCGASAPDHLHFQAGTNGILPLQTNWQRLSRNLTDIISLNDEEKISVVRDFIVPAFVIISKSAESDEALFRRLYKAMPQRGDETEPMMNIISWRKGEEFISVIIPREKHRPEAYFAEGDAQFVVSPGALDMSGLIITPREEDFRKLTEEKALSLLQECGVSEEKMNAIIAKLKASKDAEDAAEASSTLYNKGKQPDVTVGIVNAQKIHFSLNKPYLAKGEKVLGEQVVEFSEGGVLWNGNQYSQLTFHPQSADASFSLSDVTIGVNFHWERKETQTFLGTLRFVVESDKIVAINELPVEKYLESVISSEMSATSSLELLKAHAVISRSWLLAQMKKRREVAESGNNFFSFTKKEDTLIRWYDREDHTLFDVCADDHCQRYQGITKETSPHVAEAIRQTKGQILMDGEEICDARFSKCCGGITEEFQYCWEDTPKTYLTAVRDIALGVEHTLPNLTNEEEAEKWIRFNPPAFCNTQDKKILSEVLNDYDQETVNFYRWKETLSQEKLQQLIADKLKMDLGAILDMKAVERGKSGRISKLQIIGTEKTFTIGKELEIRRTLSDSHLLSSAFVVDKYDKDEQGVPQRFELIGAGWGHGVGLCQIGAAVMGEQGYHYDAILLHYYQGAEIKKLYK
;
A
#
# COMPACT_ATOMS: atom_id res chain seq x y z
N MET A 1 25.71 55.83 23.84
CA MET A 1 24.46 55.07 23.64
C MET A 1 23.36 56.08 23.47
N ARG A 2 22.75 56.08 22.28
CA ARG A 2 21.57 56.88 21.95
C ARG A 2 20.29 56.05 22.11
N GLU A 3 20.41 54.75 22.36
CA GLU A 3 19.29 53.82 22.49
C GLU A 3 18.52 54.07 23.80
N LYS A 4 17.21 53.90 23.71
CA LYS A 4 16.26 54.04 24.82
C LYS A 4 15.63 52.71 25.22
N ILE A 5 15.19 52.60 26.48
CA ILE A 5 14.54 51.40 27.00
C ILE A 5 13.26 51.71 27.79
N ASP A 6 12.22 50.91 27.54
CA ASP A 6 10.99 50.89 28.35
C ASP A 6 11.03 49.72 29.32
N LEU A 7 10.71 49.99 30.59
CA LEU A 7 10.77 48.98 31.67
C LEU A 7 9.37 48.52 32.06
N PHE A 8 9.14 47.20 32.10
CA PHE A 8 7.89 46.59 32.53
C PHE A 8 8.14 45.69 33.74
N LEU A 9 7.72 46.17 34.92
CA LEU A 9 8.02 45.56 36.21
C LEU A 9 6.74 45.13 36.94
N PRO A 10 6.55 43.85 37.29
CA PRO A 10 5.44 43.41 38.14
C PRO A 10 5.46 44.11 39.50
N CYS A 11 4.30 44.60 39.95
CA CYS A 11 4.17 45.28 41.23
C CYS A 11 2.94 44.76 41.99
N GLU A 12 3.19 44.22 43.19
CA GLU A 12 2.14 43.78 44.12
C GLU A 12 1.99 44.72 45.33
N TYR A 13 3.04 45.49 45.65
CA TYR A 13 3.07 46.43 46.77
C TYR A 13 3.56 47.80 46.30
N ILE A 14 2.85 48.86 46.69
CA ILE A 14 3.17 50.23 46.25
C ILE A 14 4.56 50.70 46.72
N ASP A 15 5.03 50.20 47.86
CA ASP A 15 6.35 50.53 48.41
C ASP A 15 7.49 50.00 47.50
N ASP A 16 7.29 48.86 46.83
CA ASP A 16 8.27 48.30 45.89
C ASP A 16 8.43 49.21 44.66
N ALA A 17 7.31 49.78 44.17
CA ALA A 17 7.33 50.73 43.07
C ALA A 17 8.11 52.01 43.43
N GLN A 18 7.86 52.57 44.63
CA GLN A 18 8.58 53.76 45.10
C GLN A 18 10.08 53.51 45.27
N ASN A 19 10.45 52.35 45.82
CA ASN A 19 11.85 51.96 45.96
C ASN A 19 12.53 51.81 44.59
N ALA A 20 11.88 51.16 43.62
CA ALA A 20 12.42 51.02 42.27
C ALA A 20 12.62 52.38 41.58
N LEU A 21 11.63 53.29 41.69
CA LEU A 21 11.70 54.64 41.10
C LEU A 21 12.88 55.47 41.63
N SER A 22 13.21 55.33 42.91
CA SER A 22 14.33 56.05 43.54
C SER A 22 15.69 55.76 42.87
N VAL A 23 15.82 54.58 42.24
CA VAL A 23 17.04 54.15 41.54
C VAL A 23 16.89 54.35 40.03
N LEU A 24 15.73 53.99 39.46
CA LEU A 24 15.53 53.96 38.00
C LEU A 24 15.49 55.36 37.36
N HIS A 25 15.09 56.40 38.09
CA HIS A 25 15.13 57.78 37.59
C HIS A 25 16.55 58.31 37.36
N GLU A 26 17.58 57.69 37.95
CA GLU A 26 18.97 58.09 37.71
C GLU A 26 19.51 57.61 36.34
N TYR A 27 18.87 56.60 35.74
CA TYR A 27 19.27 56.03 34.46
C TYR A 27 18.82 56.89 33.28
N LYS A 28 19.78 57.42 32.51
CA LYS A 28 19.49 58.30 31.36
C LYS A 28 18.97 57.55 30.14
N THR A 29 19.14 56.24 30.09
CA THR A 29 18.70 55.37 28.99
C THR A 29 17.23 54.99 29.11
N VAL A 30 16.63 55.08 30.31
CA VAL A 30 15.21 54.81 30.52
C VAL A 30 14.37 55.88 29.80
N GLN A 31 13.34 55.43 29.10
CA GLN A 31 12.34 56.28 28.45
C GLN A 31 11.05 56.26 29.25
N HIS A 32 10.45 55.08 29.44
CA HIS A 32 9.29 54.91 30.31
C HIS A 32 9.47 53.81 31.37
N ILE A 33 8.79 53.99 32.51
CA ILE A 33 8.68 52.99 33.56
C ILE A 33 7.20 52.60 33.70
N HIS A 34 6.91 51.33 33.42
CA HIS A 34 5.59 50.72 33.49
C HIS A 34 5.56 49.69 34.61
N PHE A 35 4.61 49.82 35.53
CA PHE A 35 4.32 48.78 36.51
C PHE A 35 3.16 47.90 36.03
N LEU A 36 3.42 46.60 35.92
CA LEU A 36 2.41 45.59 35.59
C LEU A 36 1.62 45.28 36.87
N VAL A 37 0.33 45.62 36.86
CA VAL A 37 -0.54 45.54 38.06
C VAL A 37 -1.87 44.88 37.73
N SER A 38 -2.51 44.30 38.74
CA SER A 38 -3.88 43.79 38.59
C SER A 38 -4.88 44.96 38.48
N ALA A 39 -6.05 44.70 37.88
CA ALA A 39 -7.12 45.68 37.79
C ALA A 39 -7.59 46.17 39.17
N ASP A 40 -7.59 45.27 40.17
CA ASP A 40 -7.92 45.60 41.56
C ASP A 40 -6.86 46.52 42.19
N PHE A 41 -5.57 46.24 41.98
CA PHE A 41 -4.50 47.07 42.50
C PHE A 41 -4.56 48.50 41.92
N ALA A 42 -4.77 48.61 40.61
CA ALA A 42 -4.89 49.90 39.91
C ALA A 42 -6.11 50.72 40.37
N ALA A 43 -7.20 50.07 40.79
CA ALA A 43 -8.39 50.74 41.30
C ALA A 43 -8.19 51.34 42.71
N HIS A 44 -7.27 50.79 43.50
CA HIS A 44 -7.07 51.17 44.90
C HIS A 44 -5.84 52.04 45.16
N HIS A 45 -4.94 52.21 44.18
CA HIS A 45 -3.71 52.99 44.33
C HIS A 45 -3.60 54.08 43.26
N GLN A 46 -3.05 55.23 43.64
CA GLN A 46 -2.67 56.26 42.68
C GLN A 46 -1.33 55.93 42.03
N VAL A 47 -1.23 56.18 40.72
CA VAL A 47 0.01 56.01 39.96
C VAL A 47 1.08 56.97 40.50
N PRO A 48 2.26 56.48 40.93
CA PRO A 48 3.36 57.35 41.33
C PRO A 48 3.82 58.31 40.22
N GLU A 49 4.39 59.45 40.60
CA GLU A 49 4.90 60.42 39.62
C GLU A 49 6.05 59.80 38.80
N GLY A 50 6.03 59.96 37.48
CA GLY A 50 7.09 59.48 36.59
C GLY A 50 6.96 58.03 36.11
N CYS A 51 5.84 57.34 36.37
CA CYS A 51 5.56 56.01 35.84
C CYS A 51 4.10 55.86 35.36
N THR A 52 3.76 54.69 34.82
CA THR A 52 2.39 54.32 34.44
C THR A 52 2.03 52.94 34.97
N PHE A 53 0.73 52.69 35.17
CA PHE A 53 0.20 51.36 35.46
C PHE A 53 -0.32 50.73 34.18
N VAL A 54 0.17 49.53 33.86
CA VAL A 54 -0.33 48.69 32.77
C VAL A 54 -1.12 47.56 33.41
N ILE A 55 -2.43 47.51 33.15
CA ILE A 55 -3.32 46.52 33.74
C ILE A 55 -3.12 45.19 33.01
N THR A 56 -2.78 44.16 33.77
CA THR A 56 -2.53 42.80 33.28
C THR A 56 -3.41 41.78 33.99
N ASP A 57 -3.81 40.74 33.28
CA ASP A 57 -4.53 39.59 33.85
C ASP A 57 -3.56 38.60 34.51
N ARG A 58 -2.56 38.13 33.77
CA ARG A 58 -1.50 37.22 34.22
C ARG A 58 -0.21 37.58 33.48
N LEU A 59 0.93 37.44 34.15
CA LEU A 59 2.22 37.80 33.56
C LEU A 59 2.55 36.99 32.29
N GLU A 60 2.08 35.74 32.22
CA GLU A 60 2.39 34.81 31.12
C GLU A 60 1.32 34.75 30.01
N SER A 61 0.32 35.64 30.04
CA SER A 61 -0.78 35.65 29.05
C SER A 61 -0.42 36.42 27.77
N SER A 62 -1.07 36.08 26.66
CA SER A 62 -0.91 36.83 25.40
C SER A 62 -1.41 38.26 25.52
N ASN A 63 -2.47 38.50 26.31
CA ASN A 63 -2.98 39.85 26.60
C ASN A 63 -1.91 40.74 27.21
N THR A 64 -1.14 40.22 28.18
CA THR A 64 -0.06 40.98 28.81
C THR A 64 1.04 41.32 27.82
N ILE A 65 1.45 40.38 26.96
CA ILE A 65 2.48 40.64 25.93
C ILE A 65 1.99 41.69 24.92
N VAL A 66 0.71 41.65 24.53
CA VAL A 66 0.08 42.69 23.69
C VAL A 66 0.12 44.05 24.39
N SER A 67 -0.32 44.12 25.65
CA SER A 67 -0.29 45.37 26.43
C SER A 67 1.11 45.95 26.57
N ILE A 68 2.13 45.11 26.77
CA ILE A 68 3.54 45.53 26.81
C ILE A 68 3.92 46.16 25.45
N ALA A 69 3.63 45.47 24.35
CA ALA A 69 3.95 45.97 23.01
C ALA A 69 3.22 47.28 22.67
N GLU A 70 1.95 47.43 23.05
CA GLU A 70 1.16 48.65 22.82
C GLU A 70 1.64 49.87 23.61
N ASN A 71 2.33 49.62 24.74
CA ASN A 71 2.88 50.68 25.61
C ASN A 71 4.39 50.88 25.41
N THR A 72 5.00 50.29 24.38
CA THR A 72 6.43 50.44 24.07
C THR A 72 6.62 51.43 22.92
N ASP A 73 7.46 52.45 23.10
CA ASP A 73 7.89 53.35 22.03
C ASP A 73 9.42 53.60 22.01
N ALA A 74 10.17 52.93 22.88
CA ALA A 74 11.63 52.89 22.89
C ALA A 74 12.23 51.83 21.94
N ASP A 75 13.57 51.86 21.77
CA ASP A 75 14.29 50.91 20.91
C ASP A 75 14.32 49.49 21.49
N TYR A 76 14.32 49.39 22.83
CA TYR A 76 14.35 48.14 23.58
C TYR A 76 13.28 48.13 24.68
N VAL A 77 12.90 46.92 25.08
CA VAL A 77 11.98 46.67 26.18
C VAL A 77 12.63 45.74 27.21
N MET A 78 12.56 46.09 28.49
CA MET A 78 12.95 45.23 29.59
C MET A 78 11.70 44.66 30.25
N ILE A 79 11.52 43.34 30.20
CA ILE A 79 10.42 42.64 30.85
C ILE A 79 10.95 41.92 32.08
N CYS A 80 10.38 42.21 33.26
CA CYS A 80 10.58 41.37 34.44
C CYS A 80 9.54 40.24 34.46
N THR A 81 10.01 39.00 34.33
CA THR A 81 9.19 37.80 34.09
C THR A 81 8.78 37.05 35.36
N ARG A 82 9.09 37.60 36.55
CA ARG A 82 8.66 37.06 37.84
C ARG A 82 8.14 38.18 38.74
N HIS A 83 7.20 37.86 39.62
CA HIS A 83 6.78 38.73 40.72
C HIS A 83 7.91 38.79 41.77
N THR A 84 8.95 39.60 41.53
CA THR A 84 10.08 39.76 42.45
C THR A 84 10.62 41.18 42.44
N THR A 85 11.14 41.62 43.59
CA THR A 85 11.80 42.91 43.71
C THR A 85 13.22 42.83 43.16
N ILE A 86 13.54 43.69 42.19
CA ILE A 86 14.85 43.76 41.54
C ILE A 86 15.74 44.76 42.27
N GLY A 87 16.88 44.26 42.76
CA GLY A 87 18.00 45.10 43.19
C GLY A 87 18.90 45.42 42.00
N TRP A 88 18.87 46.67 41.55
CA TRP A 88 19.62 47.12 40.38
C TRP A 88 21.10 47.33 40.72
N GLY A 89 21.98 46.67 39.96
CA GLY A 89 23.42 46.90 40.03
C GLY A 89 23.84 48.25 39.42
N ASN A 90 25.13 48.54 39.44
CA ASN A 90 25.66 49.78 38.86
C ASN A 90 25.74 49.69 37.32
N ASN A 91 25.13 50.65 36.61
CA ASN A 91 25.06 50.71 35.14
C ASN A 91 24.45 49.46 34.48
N THR A 92 23.54 48.78 35.17
CA THR A 92 22.94 47.52 34.69
C THR A 92 22.24 47.70 33.34
N LEU A 93 21.41 48.74 33.21
CA LEU A 93 20.64 48.98 31.98
C LEU A 93 21.51 49.39 30.80
N GLU A 94 22.50 50.27 31.00
CA GLU A 94 23.48 50.63 29.96
C GLU A 94 24.27 49.40 29.51
N ARG A 95 24.55 48.47 30.42
CA ARG A 95 25.28 47.24 30.07
C ARG A 95 24.43 46.33 29.19
N PHE A 96 23.17 46.09 29.54
CA PHE A 96 22.24 45.32 28.71
C PHE A 96 22.08 45.92 27.31
N LEU A 97 21.83 47.23 27.22
CA LEU A 97 21.64 47.94 25.95
C LEU A 97 22.89 47.89 25.08
N ARG A 98 24.06 48.17 25.67
CA ARG A 98 25.33 48.11 24.93
C ARG A 98 25.58 46.75 24.33
N VAL A 99 25.34 45.69 25.10
CA VAL A 99 25.56 44.32 24.63
C VAL A 99 24.56 43.98 23.54
N ALA A 100 23.28 44.35 23.69
CA ALA A 100 22.26 44.11 22.67
C ALA A 100 22.59 44.79 21.33
N ASP A 101 23.15 46.01 21.37
CA ASP A 101 23.62 46.73 20.18
C ASP A 101 24.92 46.13 19.60
N ASP A 102 25.94 45.90 20.44
CA ASP A 102 27.24 45.37 20.01
C ASP A 102 27.15 43.96 19.40
N THR A 103 26.16 43.14 19.81
CA THR A 103 25.94 41.78 19.28
C THR A 103 24.79 41.66 18.28
N ASP A 104 23.99 42.72 18.09
CA ASP A 104 22.71 42.70 17.37
C ASP A 104 21.75 41.59 17.85
N ALA A 105 21.81 41.24 19.14
CA ALA A 105 20.94 40.24 19.73
C ALA A 105 19.50 40.74 19.83
N VAL A 106 18.53 39.87 19.50
CA VAL A 106 17.10 40.20 19.67
C VAL A 106 16.65 40.11 21.12
N MET A 107 17.40 39.37 21.95
CA MET A 107 17.20 39.28 23.39
C MET A 107 18.53 39.12 24.11
N VAL A 108 18.71 39.83 25.24
CA VAL A 108 19.86 39.70 26.15
C VAL A 108 19.36 39.37 27.56
N TYR A 109 20.04 38.43 28.22
CA TYR A 109 19.80 38.03 29.61
C TYR A 109 21.14 37.82 30.33
N ALA A 110 21.15 37.79 31.67
CA ALA A 110 22.39 37.80 32.44
C ALA A 110 22.37 36.91 33.69
N ASP A 111 23.56 36.60 34.20
CA ASP A 111 23.74 36.04 35.54
C ASP A 111 23.20 37.03 36.60
N HIS A 112 22.75 36.50 37.74
CA HIS A 112 22.19 37.32 38.81
C HIS A 112 22.53 36.81 40.20
N TYR A 113 22.29 37.65 41.20
CA TYR A 113 22.38 37.28 42.60
C TYR A 113 21.01 36.89 43.15
N LYS A 114 20.98 35.84 43.96
CA LYS A 114 19.80 35.48 44.74
C LYS A 114 19.95 35.93 46.18
N MET A 115 18.92 36.59 46.69
CA MET A 115 18.83 36.96 48.10
C MET A 115 18.10 35.85 48.86
N VAL A 116 18.86 35.07 49.65
CA VAL A 116 18.36 33.96 50.47
C VAL A 116 18.63 34.28 51.93
N GLU A 117 17.58 34.42 52.75
CA GLU A 117 17.69 34.77 54.19
C GLU A 117 18.60 35.99 54.47
N GLY A 118 18.57 37.00 53.59
CA GLY A 118 19.38 38.21 53.72
C GLY A 118 20.85 38.06 53.28
N LYS A 119 21.25 36.90 52.76
CA LYS A 119 22.57 36.67 52.15
C LYS A 119 22.45 36.68 50.63
N MET A 120 23.48 37.22 49.99
CA MET A 120 23.60 37.31 48.54
C MET A 120 24.39 36.12 48.00
N GLU A 121 23.75 35.26 47.21
CA GLU A 121 24.35 34.08 46.59
C GLU A 121 24.45 34.26 45.07
N LYS A 122 25.51 33.73 44.45
CA LYS A 122 25.68 33.77 43.00
C LYS A 122 24.76 32.74 42.34
N HIS A 123 24.01 33.16 41.33
CA HIS A 123 23.18 32.28 40.52
C HIS A 123 23.55 32.43 39.04
N PRO A 124 24.55 31.68 38.56
CA PRO A 124 24.87 31.67 37.13
C PRO A 124 23.76 30.98 36.33
N VAL A 125 23.51 31.45 35.11
CA VAL A 125 22.64 30.81 34.11
C VAL A 125 23.49 30.18 32.99
N ILE A 126 22.86 29.65 31.94
CA ILE A 126 23.56 28.96 30.84
C ILE A 126 23.27 29.60 29.49
N ASP A 127 24.17 29.40 28.53
CA ASP A 127 24.02 29.86 27.15
C ASP A 127 22.81 29.20 26.47
N TYR A 128 22.10 29.99 25.66
CA TYR A 128 21.00 29.52 24.84
C TYR A 128 21.52 28.80 23.59
N GLN A 129 20.85 27.72 23.21
CA GLN A 129 21.09 27.00 21.95
C GLN A 129 19.76 26.55 21.35
N SER A 130 19.75 26.14 20.08
CA SER A 130 18.50 25.76 19.39
C SER A 130 17.72 24.64 20.09
N GLY A 131 18.40 23.76 20.83
CA GLY A 131 17.77 22.69 21.62
C GLY A 131 17.34 23.10 23.03
N SER A 132 17.48 24.36 23.42
CA SER A 132 17.03 24.90 24.71
C SER A 132 15.51 25.09 24.77
N LEU A 133 14.77 24.07 24.32
CA LEU A 133 13.32 24.09 24.10
C LEU A 133 12.51 23.87 25.37
N ARG A 134 13.12 23.44 26.47
CA ARG A 134 12.40 23.24 27.74
C ARG A 134 11.74 24.53 28.24
N ASP A 135 10.53 24.42 28.78
CA ASP A 135 9.76 25.55 29.31
C ASP A 135 10.30 26.06 30.66
N ASP A 136 11.16 25.28 31.31
CA ASP A 136 11.89 25.66 32.53
C ASP A 136 13.33 26.14 32.26
N PHE A 137 13.61 26.71 31.08
CA PHE A 137 14.91 27.33 30.82
C PHE A 137 15.07 28.60 31.67
N ASP A 138 16.15 28.66 32.44
CA ASP A 138 16.40 29.79 33.35
C ASP A 138 17.18 30.89 32.62
N PHE A 139 16.48 31.99 32.33
CA PHE A 139 17.05 33.23 31.79
C PHE A 139 17.34 34.26 32.90
N GLY A 140 17.01 33.95 34.16
CA GLY A 140 16.78 34.98 35.18
C GLY A 140 15.48 35.75 34.96
N SER A 141 15.14 36.65 35.89
CA SER A 141 13.93 37.46 35.82
C SER A 141 13.92 38.58 34.77
N LEU A 142 15.06 39.09 34.29
CA LEU A 142 15.10 40.26 33.40
C LEU A 142 15.40 39.89 31.95
N TRP A 143 14.47 40.20 31.04
CA TRP A 143 14.63 39.99 29.58
C TRP A 143 14.73 41.34 28.87
N CYS A 144 15.90 41.66 28.30
CA CYS A 144 16.08 42.84 27.45
C CYS A 144 15.83 42.43 25.99
N ILE A 145 14.75 42.91 25.36
CA ILE A 145 14.31 42.51 24.02
C ILE A 145 14.33 43.72 23.09
N LYS A 146 14.70 43.52 21.82
CA LYS A 146 14.59 44.54 20.78
C LYS A 146 13.12 44.82 20.49
N ALA A 147 12.66 46.07 20.64
CA ALA A 147 11.23 46.41 20.57
C ALA A 147 10.59 46.02 19.22
N GLN A 148 11.34 46.14 18.12
CA GLN A 148 10.88 45.70 16.80
C GLN A 148 10.57 44.19 16.76
N ALA A 149 11.37 43.34 17.40
CA ALA A 149 11.12 41.90 17.42
C ALA A 149 9.85 41.55 18.22
N LEU A 150 9.55 42.32 19.28
CA LEU A 150 8.28 42.19 20.01
C LEU A 150 7.09 42.63 19.14
N ALA A 151 7.21 43.76 18.42
CA ALA A 151 6.17 44.21 17.50
C ALA A 151 5.91 43.18 16.37
N ASP A 152 6.98 42.62 15.79
CA ASP A 152 6.89 41.60 14.74
C ASP A 152 6.28 40.30 15.28
N TYR A 153 6.55 39.92 16.53
CA TYR A 153 5.89 38.81 17.20
C TYR A 153 4.37 39.02 17.27
N ILE A 154 3.94 40.22 17.69
CA ILE A 154 2.52 40.60 17.79
C ILE A 154 1.86 40.65 16.41
N ALA A 155 2.56 41.06 15.37
CA ALA A 155 2.03 41.19 14.01
C ALA A 155 1.86 39.84 13.26
N GLN A 156 2.29 38.71 13.84
CA GLN A 156 2.13 37.40 13.18
C GLN A 156 0.65 37.04 12.95
N PRO A 157 0.25 36.71 11.71
CA PRO A 157 -1.15 36.38 11.38
C PRO A 157 -1.59 35.02 11.95
N ASP A 158 -0.64 34.14 12.25
CA ASP A 158 -0.85 32.80 12.80
C ASP A 158 -0.52 32.73 14.31
N ARG A 159 -0.41 33.88 14.99
CA ARG A 159 -0.20 33.93 16.44
C ARG A 159 -1.39 33.33 17.18
N GLU A 160 -1.11 32.46 18.14
CA GLU A 160 -2.12 31.88 19.02
C GLU A 160 -2.27 32.71 20.29
N GLU A 161 -3.46 32.63 20.88
CA GLU A 161 -3.74 33.23 22.17
C GLU A 161 -3.53 32.20 23.28
N TYR A 162 -2.73 32.57 24.29
CA TYR A 162 -2.33 31.74 25.41
C TYR A 162 -2.68 32.43 26.73
N GLN A 163 -3.06 31.65 27.74
CA GLN A 163 -3.25 32.12 29.11
C GLN A 163 -2.01 31.89 30.00
N PHE A 164 -1.14 30.96 29.59
CA PHE A 164 0.00 30.49 30.36
C PHE A 164 1.30 30.41 29.55
N ALA A 165 1.24 30.18 28.23
CA ALA A 165 2.43 29.91 27.41
C ALA A 165 2.94 31.11 26.57
N ALA A 166 2.41 32.32 26.73
CA ALA A 166 2.76 33.43 25.82
C ALA A 166 4.23 33.85 25.92
N LEU A 167 4.80 33.93 27.13
CA LEU A 167 6.25 34.19 27.30
C LEU A 167 7.11 33.09 26.69
N TYR A 168 6.65 31.83 26.78
CA TYR A 168 7.34 30.68 26.21
C TYR A 168 7.25 30.66 24.68
N ASP A 169 6.11 31.01 24.09
CA ASP A 169 5.96 31.17 22.64
C ASP A 169 6.76 32.36 22.11
N LEU A 170 6.73 33.52 22.81
CA LEU A 170 7.54 34.69 22.48
C LEU A 170 9.03 34.34 22.43
N ARG A 171 9.58 33.68 23.46
CA ARG A 171 11.01 33.32 23.45
C ARG A 171 11.35 32.28 22.40
N LEU A 172 10.43 31.36 22.08
CA LEU A 172 10.57 30.42 20.96
C LEU A 172 10.48 31.10 19.60
N TYR A 173 9.78 32.24 19.49
CA TYR A 173 9.78 33.08 18.31
C TYR A 173 11.09 33.84 18.15
N LEU A 174 11.58 34.48 19.23
CA LEU A 174 12.82 35.24 19.23
C LEU A 174 14.00 34.38 18.76
N SER A 175 14.06 33.11 19.19
CA SER A 175 15.10 32.17 18.74
C SER A 175 15.05 31.79 17.26
N ARG A 176 13.95 32.07 16.55
CA ARG A 176 13.83 31.88 15.09
C ARG A 176 14.27 33.10 14.30
N VAL A 177 14.15 34.30 14.87
CA VAL A 177 14.35 35.56 14.15
C VAL A 177 15.69 36.23 14.46
N GLY A 178 16.37 35.84 15.55
CA GLY A 178 17.70 36.36 15.86
C GLY A 178 18.40 35.64 17.01
N GLU A 179 19.52 36.20 17.43
CA GLU A 179 20.34 35.66 18.53
C GLU A 179 19.75 36.02 19.89
N ILE A 180 19.67 35.03 20.79
CA ILE A 180 19.42 35.22 22.22
C ILE A 180 20.77 35.12 22.92
N PHE A 181 21.26 36.24 23.44
CA PHE A 181 22.62 36.37 23.94
C PHE A 181 22.68 36.33 25.47
N HIS A 182 23.55 35.48 25.99
CA HIS A 182 23.83 35.36 27.41
C HIS A 182 25.00 36.26 27.81
N LEU A 183 24.78 37.13 28.79
CA LEU A 183 25.80 37.95 29.41
C LEU A 183 26.21 37.36 30.78
N ASN A 184 27.38 36.72 30.82
CA ASN A 184 27.91 36.01 31.99
C ASN A 184 28.46 36.99 33.06
N GLU A 185 27.67 37.99 33.43
CA GLU A 185 27.97 39.05 34.38
C GLU A 185 26.82 39.15 35.40
N PHE A 186 27.15 39.21 36.69
CA PHE A 186 26.14 39.31 37.76
C PHE A 186 25.62 40.74 37.87
N LEU A 187 24.54 41.07 37.14
CA LEU A 187 24.11 42.46 36.94
C LEU A 187 23.01 42.96 37.87
N TYR A 188 22.25 42.07 38.50
CA TYR A 188 21.16 42.44 39.39
C TYR A 188 20.94 41.37 40.47
N SER A 189 20.14 41.69 41.48
CA SER A 189 19.72 40.73 42.50
C SER A 189 18.19 40.57 42.53
N GLU A 190 17.71 39.36 42.81
CA GLU A 190 16.28 39.08 43.03
C GLU A 190 16.06 38.36 44.37
N ALA A 191 14.87 38.55 44.97
CA ALA A 191 14.47 37.83 46.18
C ALA A 191 14.01 36.40 45.84
N GLU A 192 14.50 35.38 46.55
CA GLU A 192 14.00 34.01 46.40
C GLU A 192 12.66 33.87 47.16
N LEU A 193 11.57 33.74 46.41
CA LEU A 193 10.22 33.56 46.96
C LEU A 193 9.81 32.09 47.08
N ASP A 194 10.50 31.16 46.43
CA ASP A 194 10.21 29.71 46.46
C ASP A 194 11.37 28.90 47.07
N THR A 195 11.31 28.64 48.38
CA THR A 195 12.36 27.94 49.13
C THR A 195 12.34 26.40 48.99
N ARG A 196 11.51 25.83 48.09
CA ARG A 196 11.43 24.37 47.86
C ARG A 196 12.72 23.85 47.20
N LYS A 197 13.06 22.57 47.44
CA LYS A 197 14.29 21.95 46.88
C LYS A 197 14.18 21.76 45.36
N SER A 198 15.30 21.82 44.64
CA SER A 198 15.35 21.68 43.17
C SER A 198 14.73 20.36 42.66
N GLY A 199 14.91 19.25 43.39
CA GLY A 199 14.31 17.96 43.07
C GLY A 199 12.78 17.90 43.24
N GLU A 200 12.18 18.83 43.99
CA GLU A 200 10.72 18.96 44.11
C GLU A 200 10.17 19.82 42.95
N LYS A 201 10.88 20.89 42.56
CA LYS A 201 10.53 21.76 41.43
C LYS A 201 10.59 21.04 40.08
N GLN A 202 11.51 20.08 39.93
CA GLN A 202 11.71 19.32 38.68
C GLN A 202 10.43 18.60 38.20
N PHE A 203 9.50 18.25 39.09
CA PHE A 203 8.28 17.50 38.75
C PHE A 203 7.02 18.37 38.68
N ASP A 204 7.14 19.70 38.71
CA ASP A 204 5.96 20.59 38.67
C ASP A 204 5.16 20.43 37.35
N TYR A 205 5.79 19.93 36.28
CA TYR A 205 5.13 19.62 35.00
C TYR A 205 4.24 18.37 35.02
N VAL A 206 4.44 17.44 35.96
CA VAL A 206 3.55 16.27 36.13
C VAL A 206 2.47 16.50 37.18
N ASN A 207 2.43 17.70 37.80
CA ASN A 207 1.43 18.06 38.78
C ASN A 207 0.05 18.21 38.11
N PRO A 208 -0.97 17.44 38.53
CA PRO A 208 -2.32 17.52 37.93
C PRO A 208 -2.96 18.91 38.01
N ARG A 209 -2.55 19.74 38.99
CA ARG A 209 -3.02 21.13 39.16
C ARG A 209 -2.54 22.07 38.05
N ASN A 210 -1.51 21.69 37.30
CA ASN A 210 -0.90 22.48 36.22
C ASN A 210 -1.24 21.95 34.82
N ARG A 211 -2.26 21.09 34.68
CA ARG A 211 -2.54 20.40 33.42
C ARG A 211 -2.85 21.37 32.26
N GLU A 212 -3.60 22.43 32.52
CA GLU A 212 -3.94 23.44 31.51
C GLU A 212 -2.67 24.17 31.01
N VAL A 213 -1.77 24.52 31.93
CA VAL A 213 -0.44 25.08 31.62
C VAL A 213 0.33 24.15 30.70
N GLN A 214 0.38 22.85 31.03
CA GLN A 214 1.16 21.87 30.27
C GLN A 214 0.63 21.67 28.85
N ILE A 215 -0.69 21.72 28.65
CA ILE A 215 -1.30 21.63 27.32
C ILE A 215 -0.89 22.83 26.46
N GLU A 216 -0.89 24.05 27.01
CA GLU A 216 -0.45 25.23 26.27
C GLU A 216 1.06 25.21 25.96
N MET A 217 1.90 24.82 26.92
CA MET A 217 3.36 24.70 26.71
C MET A 217 3.69 23.66 25.63
N GLU A 218 2.99 22.51 25.63
CA GLU A 218 3.11 21.50 24.58
C GLU A 218 2.70 22.06 23.22
N LYS A 219 1.56 22.76 23.14
CA LYS A 219 1.07 23.38 21.91
C LYS A 219 2.09 24.37 21.32
N ALA A 220 2.63 25.26 22.14
CA ALA A 220 3.63 26.24 21.71
C ALA A 220 4.92 25.56 21.19
N CYS A 221 5.41 24.53 21.90
CA CYS A 221 6.58 23.77 21.45
C CYS A 221 6.34 23.05 20.11
N THR A 222 5.19 22.37 19.97
CA THR A 222 4.81 21.68 18.73
C THR A 222 4.73 22.63 17.54
N GLN A 223 4.15 23.83 17.72
CA GLN A 223 4.10 24.84 16.66
C GLN A 223 5.50 25.35 16.30
N HIS A 224 6.36 25.60 17.28
CA HIS A 224 7.75 25.97 17.03
C HIS A 224 8.47 24.87 16.22
N LEU A 225 8.31 23.59 16.57
CA LEU A 225 8.89 22.47 15.83
C LEU A 225 8.40 22.43 14.37
N GLY A 226 7.13 22.76 14.12
CA GLY A 226 6.60 22.94 12.77
C GLY A 226 7.30 24.06 12.01
N LYS A 227 7.43 25.24 12.63
CA LYS A 227 8.08 26.43 12.04
C LYS A 227 9.57 26.19 11.73
N VAL A 228 10.28 25.37 12.51
CA VAL A 228 11.70 25.04 12.27
C VAL A 228 11.92 23.76 11.46
N GLY A 229 10.86 23.11 10.97
CA GLY A 229 10.97 21.90 10.15
C GLY A 229 11.51 20.67 10.90
N ALA A 230 11.14 20.52 12.18
CA ALA A 230 11.55 19.41 13.05
C ALA A 230 10.36 18.63 13.66
N LEU A 231 9.15 18.90 13.20
CA LEU A 231 7.93 18.23 13.66
C LEU A 231 7.85 16.79 13.11
N ILE A 232 7.66 15.80 13.98
CA ILE A 232 7.50 14.41 13.58
C ILE A 232 6.02 14.05 13.46
N ASP A 233 5.66 13.49 12.31
CA ASP A 233 4.37 12.86 12.07
C ASP A 233 4.46 11.35 12.42
N THR A 234 3.72 10.96 13.44
CA THR A 234 3.76 9.60 14.00
C THR A 234 3.06 8.55 13.12
N THR A 235 2.28 8.97 12.12
CA THR A 235 1.61 8.06 11.17
C THR A 235 2.61 7.32 10.27
N PHE A 236 3.81 7.86 10.09
CA PHE A 236 4.90 7.27 9.32
C PHE A 236 5.88 6.42 10.16
N TYR A 237 5.56 6.14 11.43
CA TYR A 237 6.43 5.31 12.26
C TYR A 237 6.66 3.93 11.68
N ARG A 238 7.94 3.52 11.73
CA ARG A 238 8.36 2.18 11.36
C ARG A 238 7.97 1.22 12.49
N GLN A 239 7.50 0.03 12.11
CA GLN A 239 7.28 -1.05 13.06
C GLN A 239 8.59 -1.85 13.22
N PRO A 240 9.00 -2.18 14.47
CA PRO A 240 10.16 -3.04 14.70
C PRO A 240 9.89 -4.48 14.25
N ASP A 241 10.87 -5.12 13.62
CA ASP A 241 10.86 -6.54 13.28
C ASP A 241 11.40 -7.36 14.47
N PHE A 242 10.52 -7.81 15.36
CA PHE A 242 10.90 -8.62 16.52
C PHE A 242 11.41 -10.02 16.15
N GLY A 243 11.30 -10.43 14.88
CA GLY A 243 11.88 -11.66 14.35
C GLY A 243 13.25 -11.45 13.69
N GLU A 244 13.84 -10.24 13.76
CA GLU A 244 15.04 -9.96 12.96
C GLU A 244 16.31 -10.68 13.41
N GLN A 245 16.36 -11.13 14.66
CA GLN A 245 17.47 -11.85 15.25
C GLN A 245 16.96 -12.88 16.26
N ASP A 246 17.61 -14.04 16.31
CA ASP A 246 17.37 -15.06 17.33
C ASP A 246 18.05 -14.69 18.66
N PHE A 247 17.35 -14.94 19.77
CA PHE A 247 17.82 -14.70 21.13
C PHE A 247 17.57 -15.92 22.01
N GLU A 248 18.52 -16.26 22.87
CA GLU A 248 18.33 -17.29 23.90
C GLU A 248 17.32 -16.87 24.97
N TYR A 249 17.33 -15.59 25.32
CA TYR A 249 16.45 -14.98 26.31
C TYR A 249 15.50 -13.99 25.64
N GLU A 250 14.24 -14.01 26.06
CA GLU A 250 13.24 -13.06 25.57
C GLU A 250 13.52 -11.66 26.14
N ALA A 251 13.97 -11.58 27.40
CA ALA A 251 14.34 -10.33 28.03
C ALA A 251 15.57 -10.46 28.93
N SER A 252 16.27 -9.35 29.12
CA SER A 252 17.34 -9.18 30.10
C SER A 252 17.07 -7.96 30.95
N VAL A 253 17.08 -8.12 32.27
CA VAL A 253 17.10 -6.98 33.19
C VAL A 253 18.54 -6.52 33.33
N ILE A 254 18.82 -5.26 33.00
CA ILE A 254 20.17 -4.70 32.98
C ILE A 254 20.32 -3.75 34.18
N ILE A 255 21.37 -4.02 34.98
CA ILE A 255 21.69 -3.30 36.21
C ILE A 255 23.15 -2.83 36.13
N PRO A 256 23.43 -1.60 35.66
CA PRO A 256 24.73 -0.96 35.84
C PRO A 256 24.94 -0.67 37.34
N VAL A 257 26.12 -0.99 37.86
CA VAL A 257 26.42 -0.79 39.29
C VAL A 257 27.84 -0.29 39.53
N PHE A 258 27.96 0.69 40.43
CA PHE A 258 29.22 1.18 40.98
C PHE A 258 29.02 1.60 42.44
N ASN A 259 29.67 0.90 43.36
CA ASN A 259 29.65 1.18 44.80
C ASN A 259 28.23 1.31 45.40
N ARG A 260 27.51 0.18 45.47
CA ARG A 260 26.11 0.07 45.89
C ARG A 260 25.87 -1.09 46.84
N GLU A 261 26.81 -1.35 47.76
CA GLU A 261 26.70 -2.47 48.71
C GLU A 261 25.41 -2.48 49.54
N LYS A 262 24.79 -1.32 49.79
CA LYS A 262 23.56 -1.18 50.59
C LYS A 262 22.28 -1.55 49.84
N THR A 263 22.28 -1.50 48.52
CA THR A 263 21.05 -1.57 47.71
C THR A 263 21.07 -2.63 46.62
N VAL A 264 22.26 -3.01 46.13
CA VAL A 264 22.42 -3.92 44.99
C VAL A 264 21.75 -5.27 45.23
N ALA A 265 21.81 -5.78 46.47
CA ALA A 265 21.20 -7.06 46.81
C ALA A 265 19.67 -7.05 46.61
N ASP A 266 19.01 -5.95 46.99
CA ASP A 266 17.56 -5.83 46.84
C ASP A 266 17.15 -5.69 45.37
N ALA A 267 17.90 -4.88 44.61
CA ALA A 267 17.67 -4.70 43.17
C ALA A 267 17.78 -6.03 42.42
N VAL A 268 18.87 -6.77 42.64
CA VAL A 268 19.09 -8.09 42.02
C VAL A 268 18.01 -9.09 42.44
N LYS A 269 17.64 -9.14 43.73
CA LYS A 269 16.56 -10.02 44.20
C LYS A 269 15.20 -9.66 43.59
N SER A 270 14.91 -8.36 43.43
CA SER A 270 13.67 -7.89 42.78
C SER A 270 13.59 -8.30 41.31
N ALA A 271 14.72 -8.23 40.60
CA ALA A 271 14.83 -8.68 39.22
C ALA A 271 14.72 -10.21 39.08
N LEU A 272 15.45 -10.98 39.91
CA LEU A 272 15.39 -12.44 39.91
C LEU A 272 14.03 -12.98 40.36
N GLY A 273 13.30 -12.22 41.18
CA GLY A 273 11.97 -12.56 41.69
C GLY A 273 10.84 -12.46 40.65
N GLN A 274 11.10 -11.93 39.46
CA GLN A 274 10.07 -11.75 38.42
C GLN A 274 9.47 -13.09 37.95
N LYS A 275 8.19 -13.06 37.61
CA LYS A 275 7.38 -14.18 37.12
C LYS A 275 6.93 -13.86 35.70
N ALA A 276 7.51 -14.57 34.73
CA ALA A 276 7.22 -14.41 33.31
C ALA A 276 6.96 -15.76 32.63
N SER A 277 6.18 -15.76 31.55
CA SER A 277 5.92 -16.93 30.69
C SER A 277 7.05 -17.22 29.71
N PHE A 278 8.10 -16.42 29.72
CA PHE A 278 9.26 -16.49 28.82
C PHE A 278 10.57 -16.58 29.61
N LYS A 279 11.63 -17.05 28.95
CA LYS A 279 12.97 -17.14 29.54
C LYS A 279 13.59 -15.74 29.63
N PHE A 280 14.12 -15.38 30.79
CA PHE A 280 14.85 -14.12 31.00
C PHE A 280 16.09 -14.34 31.89
N ASN A 281 17.01 -13.38 31.88
CA ASN A 281 18.15 -13.32 32.79
C ASN A 281 18.30 -11.91 33.39
N VAL A 282 19.22 -11.78 34.34
CA VAL A 282 19.63 -10.51 34.94
C VAL A 282 21.10 -10.30 34.63
N ILE A 283 21.44 -9.18 34.00
CA ILE A 283 22.81 -8.80 33.67
C ILE A 283 23.21 -7.64 34.58
N VAL A 284 24.18 -7.88 35.46
CA VAL A 284 24.76 -6.86 36.32
C VAL A 284 26.11 -6.47 35.75
N VAL A 285 26.28 -5.20 35.38
CA VAL A 285 27.57 -4.68 34.92
C VAL A 285 28.24 -3.98 36.09
N ASN A 286 29.16 -4.69 36.75
CA ASN A 286 29.94 -4.16 37.86
C ASN A 286 31.11 -3.34 37.32
N ASN A 287 30.97 -2.02 37.38
CA ASN A 287 31.93 -1.07 36.84
C ASN A 287 33.11 -0.84 37.80
N HIS A 288 33.81 -1.92 38.19
CA HIS A 288 34.97 -1.87 39.09
C HIS A 288 34.64 -1.30 40.49
N SER A 289 33.54 -1.76 41.10
CA SER A 289 33.19 -1.35 42.47
C SER A 289 34.32 -1.70 43.45
N THR A 290 34.60 -0.75 44.35
CA THR A 290 35.66 -0.84 45.37
C THR A 290 35.11 -1.14 46.76
N ASP A 291 33.79 -1.11 46.94
CA ASP A 291 33.10 -1.54 48.16
C ASP A 291 32.71 -3.04 48.09
N ARG A 292 31.87 -3.52 49.01
CA ARG A 292 31.46 -4.93 49.04
C ARG A 292 30.46 -5.33 47.96
N THR A 293 30.14 -4.45 47.00
CA THR A 293 29.21 -4.75 45.89
C THR A 293 29.63 -6.01 45.13
N GLY A 294 30.92 -6.16 44.81
CA GLY A 294 31.43 -7.33 44.10
C GLY A 294 31.20 -8.63 44.88
N GLU A 295 31.56 -8.64 46.17
CA GLU A 295 31.36 -9.79 47.07
C GLU A 295 29.88 -10.18 47.17
N ILE A 296 28.99 -9.19 47.29
CA ILE A 296 27.55 -9.42 47.38
C ILE A 296 27.00 -10.06 46.09
N LEU A 297 27.50 -9.66 44.92
CA LEU A 297 27.10 -10.26 43.65
C LEU A 297 27.57 -11.72 43.54
N ASP A 298 28.79 -12.00 44.01
CA ASP A 298 29.33 -13.37 44.06
C ASP A 298 28.52 -14.26 45.02
N GLU A 299 28.06 -13.73 46.16
CA GLU A 299 27.20 -14.43 47.12
C GLU A 299 25.79 -14.73 46.56
N LEU A 300 25.27 -13.88 45.67
CA LEU A 300 23.93 -14.01 45.06
C LEU A 300 23.93 -14.87 43.79
N LYS A 301 25.08 -15.38 43.37
CA LYS A 301 25.27 -16.04 42.07
C LYS A 301 24.33 -17.23 41.87
N VAL A 302 23.55 -17.14 40.79
CA VAL A 302 22.63 -18.17 40.28
C VAL A 302 22.74 -18.24 38.76
N ASP A 303 22.31 -19.34 38.14
CA ASP A 303 22.51 -19.58 36.70
C ASP A 303 21.97 -18.48 35.78
N ASN A 304 20.91 -17.78 36.19
CA ASN A 304 20.29 -16.68 35.43
C ASN A 304 20.77 -15.28 35.84
N LEU A 305 21.79 -15.17 36.69
CA LEU A 305 22.48 -13.92 37.04
C LEU A 305 23.86 -13.88 36.35
N ILE A 306 24.01 -12.95 35.41
CA ILE A 306 25.24 -12.75 34.65
C ILE A 306 25.94 -11.50 35.17
N GLN A 307 27.11 -11.66 35.76
CA GLN A 307 27.96 -10.55 36.16
C GLN A 307 29.01 -10.27 35.07
N ILE A 308 29.03 -9.03 34.58
CA ILE A 308 30.03 -8.53 33.64
C ILE A 308 30.90 -7.51 34.38
N VAL A 309 32.21 -7.73 34.39
CA VAL A 309 33.19 -6.71 34.77
C VAL A 309 33.86 -6.24 33.48
N PRO A 310 33.60 -5.01 33.03
CA PRO A 310 34.17 -4.51 31.77
C PRO A 310 35.70 -4.51 31.79
N GLU A 311 36.35 -4.82 30.66
CA GLU A 311 37.81 -4.73 30.55
C GLU A 311 38.31 -3.29 30.70
N ARG A 312 37.50 -2.32 30.26
CA ARG A 312 37.77 -0.89 30.34
C ARG A 312 37.35 -0.31 31.70
N THR A 313 38.01 0.77 32.11
CA THR A 313 37.78 1.46 33.40
C THR A 313 37.22 2.88 33.24
N ASP A 314 36.95 3.33 32.02
CA ASP A 314 36.49 4.69 31.69
C ASP A 314 34.98 4.77 31.36
N LEU A 315 34.21 3.76 31.75
CA LEU A 315 32.78 3.68 31.43
C LEU A 315 31.93 4.49 32.41
N GLY A 316 31.05 5.33 31.87
CA GLY A 316 29.87 5.84 32.56
C GLY A 316 28.71 4.85 32.49
N ILE A 317 27.54 5.23 33.02
CA ILE A 317 26.34 4.37 33.03
C ILE A 317 25.97 3.91 31.61
N GLY A 318 25.97 4.81 30.63
CA GLY A 318 25.70 4.46 29.24
C GLY A 318 26.74 3.50 28.63
N GLY A 319 28.02 3.62 29.03
CA GLY A 319 29.06 2.66 28.66
C GLY A 319 28.77 1.26 29.21
N CYS A 320 28.35 1.16 30.48
CA CYS A 320 27.93 -0.10 31.09
C CYS A 320 26.70 -0.70 30.39
N TRP A 321 25.73 0.13 30.00
CA TRP A 321 24.61 -0.33 29.16
C TRP A 321 25.09 -0.93 27.84
N ASN A 322 26.07 -0.30 27.18
CA ASN A 322 26.64 -0.82 25.93
C ASN A 322 27.32 -2.19 26.14
N GLU A 323 28.04 -2.39 27.24
CA GLU A 323 28.61 -3.71 27.59
C GLU A 323 27.51 -4.77 27.75
N ALA A 324 26.41 -4.42 28.45
CA ALA A 324 25.29 -5.33 28.64
C ALA A 324 24.59 -5.67 27.32
N ILE A 325 24.14 -4.67 26.54
CA ILE A 325 23.37 -4.92 25.32
C ILE A 325 24.21 -5.64 24.25
N ASN A 326 25.52 -5.39 24.17
CA ASN A 326 26.38 -6.02 23.18
C ASN A 326 26.81 -7.45 23.59
N SER A 327 26.60 -7.85 24.84
CA SER A 327 26.82 -9.20 25.32
C SER A 327 25.95 -10.24 24.59
N SER A 328 26.48 -11.44 24.40
CA SER A 328 25.72 -12.59 23.89
C SER A 328 24.60 -13.03 24.82
N PHE A 329 24.66 -12.67 26.10
CA PHE A 329 23.62 -12.98 27.09
C PHE A 329 22.42 -12.05 27.02
N CYS A 330 22.53 -10.88 26.36
CA CYS A 330 21.41 -9.95 26.28
C CYS A 330 20.28 -10.50 25.41
N GLY A 331 19.10 -10.58 25.99
CA GLY A 331 17.87 -11.04 25.35
C GLY A 331 17.30 -10.04 24.36
N LYS A 332 16.17 -10.40 23.76
CA LYS A 332 15.48 -9.61 22.72
C LYS A 332 15.06 -8.22 23.22
N PHE A 333 14.63 -8.13 24.47
CA PHE A 333 14.30 -6.88 25.13
C PHE A 333 15.23 -6.62 26.31
N ALA A 334 15.90 -5.48 26.29
CA ALA A 334 16.77 -4.98 27.35
C ALA A 334 15.98 -4.05 28.27
N VAL A 335 15.84 -4.38 29.56
CA VAL A 335 14.94 -3.69 30.51
C VAL A 335 15.74 -3.09 31.67
N GLN A 336 15.52 -1.81 31.96
CA GLN A 336 16.24 -1.08 33.01
C GLN A 336 15.81 -1.52 34.40
N LEU A 337 16.80 -1.73 35.27
CA LEU A 337 16.66 -1.59 36.72
C LEU A 337 17.93 -0.94 37.28
N ASP A 338 17.79 0.22 37.92
CA ASP A 338 18.89 0.89 38.58
C ASP A 338 19.27 0.15 39.87
N SER A 339 20.57 0.13 40.17
CA SER A 339 21.15 -0.65 41.27
C SER A 339 20.68 -0.28 42.68
N ASP A 340 19.96 0.83 42.82
CA ASP A 340 19.35 1.33 44.04
C ASP A 340 17.82 1.32 44.03
N ASP A 341 17.18 0.82 42.98
CA ASP A 341 15.73 0.79 42.83
C ASP A 341 15.16 -0.64 42.82
N LEU A 342 13.83 -0.75 42.76
CA LEU A 342 13.11 -2.03 42.77
C LEU A 342 11.96 -2.03 41.76
N TYR A 343 11.62 -3.20 41.23
CA TYR A 343 10.33 -3.37 40.57
C TYR A 343 9.19 -3.40 41.59
N SER A 344 8.05 -2.78 41.25
CA SER A 344 6.87 -2.67 42.13
C SER A 344 6.14 -4.00 42.35
N SER A 345 6.29 -4.93 41.40
CA SER A 345 5.58 -6.21 41.39
C SER A 345 6.43 -7.34 40.79
N PRO A 346 6.21 -8.61 41.20
CA PRO A 346 6.78 -9.78 40.52
C PRO A 346 6.33 -9.95 39.06
N LYS A 347 5.33 -9.21 38.57
CA LYS A 347 4.84 -9.30 37.18
C LYS A 347 5.30 -8.12 36.30
N THR A 348 6.18 -7.26 36.79
CA THR A 348 6.61 -6.05 36.09
C THR A 348 7.26 -6.38 34.75
N LEU A 349 8.19 -7.34 34.73
CA LEU A 349 8.88 -7.74 33.51
C LEU A 349 7.92 -8.34 32.46
N GLN A 350 6.94 -9.14 32.90
CA GLN A 350 5.89 -9.66 32.02
C GLN A 350 5.11 -8.51 31.36
N LYS A 351 4.65 -7.53 32.16
CA LYS A 351 3.90 -6.37 31.65
C LYS A 351 4.69 -5.58 30.60
N ILE A 352 5.98 -5.38 30.82
CA ILE A 352 6.85 -4.65 29.89
C ILE A 352 6.99 -5.38 28.56
N VAL A 353 7.27 -6.69 28.58
CA VAL A 353 7.41 -7.49 27.37
C VAL A 353 6.08 -7.63 26.62
N ASP A 354 4.97 -7.81 27.34
CA ASP A 354 3.63 -7.81 26.74
C ASP A 354 3.34 -6.49 26.02
N ALA A 355 3.79 -5.36 26.58
CA ALA A 355 3.62 -4.05 25.97
C ALA A 355 4.41 -3.88 24.66
N PHE A 356 5.63 -4.42 24.56
CA PHE A 356 6.37 -4.44 23.29
C PHE A 356 5.54 -5.08 22.17
N TYR A 357 5.03 -6.29 22.44
CA TYR A 357 4.24 -7.04 21.46
C TYR A 357 2.90 -6.39 21.15
N LYS A 358 2.16 -5.95 22.17
CA LYS A 358 0.83 -5.36 22.02
C LYS A 358 0.88 -3.99 21.33
N GLN A 359 1.84 -3.15 21.71
CA GLN A 359 1.93 -1.78 21.20
C GLN A 359 2.81 -1.67 19.94
N LYS A 360 3.55 -2.74 19.60
CA LYS A 360 4.52 -2.78 18.49
C LYS A 360 5.53 -1.65 18.56
N ALA A 361 6.04 -1.39 19.76
CA ALA A 361 6.93 -0.28 20.05
C ALA A 361 8.41 -0.72 20.05
N ALA A 362 9.31 0.18 19.73
CA ALA A 362 10.76 -0.10 19.74
C ALA A 362 11.41 0.17 21.11
N MET A 363 10.74 0.97 21.93
CA MET A 363 11.10 1.29 23.31
C MET A 363 9.81 1.33 24.13
N ILE A 364 9.87 0.94 25.40
CA ILE A 364 8.77 1.08 26.37
C ILE A 364 9.23 1.95 27.52
N ILE A 365 8.37 2.88 27.94
CA ILE A 365 8.56 3.68 29.15
C ILE A 365 7.42 3.41 30.15
N GLY A 366 7.79 3.21 31.42
CA GLY A 366 6.86 2.90 32.52
C GLY A 366 6.63 4.06 33.49
N SER A 367 5.72 3.84 34.45
CA SER A 367 5.50 4.76 35.57
C SER A 367 6.21 4.27 36.82
N TYR A 368 6.66 5.21 37.64
CA TYR A 368 7.37 4.92 38.87
C TYR A 368 6.82 5.70 40.06
N ARG A 369 6.87 5.10 41.24
CA ARG A 369 6.53 5.78 42.50
C ARG A 369 7.80 6.17 43.23
N MET A 370 7.80 7.40 43.72
CA MET A 370 8.84 7.91 44.59
C MET A 370 8.66 7.34 46.01
N CYS A 371 9.68 6.66 46.54
CA CYS A 371 9.69 6.17 47.92
C CYS A 371 11.01 6.40 48.67
N ASP A 372 10.96 6.34 50.00
CA ASP A 372 12.15 6.30 50.85
C ASP A 372 12.75 4.88 50.91
N PHE A 373 13.78 4.69 51.74
CA PHE A 373 14.46 3.40 51.90
C PHE A 373 13.55 2.31 52.50
N ASP A 374 12.53 2.70 53.27
CA ASP A 374 11.53 1.82 53.88
C ASP A 374 10.29 1.61 52.98
N LEU A 375 10.34 2.11 51.73
CA LEU A 375 9.31 2.05 50.70
C LEU A 375 8.05 2.89 50.97
N ASN A 376 8.10 3.82 51.93
CA ASN A 376 7.04 4.81 52.14
C ASN A 376 7.02 5.80 50.98
N THR A 377 5.83 6.15 50.51
CA THR A 377 5.66 7.10 49.40
C THR A 377 6.14 8.50 49.77
N LEU A 378 6.98 9.09 48.92
CA LEU A 378 7.39 10.49 49.01
C LEU A 378 6.58 11.34 48.00
N PRO A 379 6.30 12.62 48.28
CA PRO A 379 5.71 13.54 47.30
C PRO A 379 6.56 13.62 46.02
N PRO A 380 5.97 13.74 44.81
CA PRO A 380 4.54 13.86 44.50
C PRO A 380 3.77 12.53 44.43
N GLY A 381 4.39 11.38 44.74
CA GLY A 381 3.77 10.06 44.67
C GLY A 381 4.09 9.29 43.38
N LEU A 382 3.06 8.88 42.63
CA LEU A 382 3.20 8.19 41.35
C LEU A 382 3.51 9.21 40.24
N ILE A 383 4.57 8.96 39.48
CA ILE A 383 4.96 9.73 38.30
C ILE A 383 4.63 8.89 37.07
N ASP A 384 3.55 9.25 36.39
CA ASP A 384 2.97 8.50 35.29
C ASP A 384 2.98 9.22 33.94
N HIS A 385 3.66 10.36 33.83
CA HIS A 385 3.95 11.05 32.57
C HIS A 385 2.75 11.08 31.59
N LYS A 386 1.58 11.52 32.06
CA LYS A 386 0.34 11.58 31.24
C LYS A 386 0.44 12.52 30.04
N GLU A 387 1.45 13.37 30.02
CA GLU A 387 1.81 14.24 28.89
C GLU A 387 2.34 13.47 27.67
N TRP A 388 2.65 12.17 27.80
CA TRP A 388 3.01 11.34 26.65
C TRP A 388 1.75 10.84 25.92
N THR A 389 1.52 11.34 24.71
CA THR A 389 0.45 10.88 23.80
C THR A 389 1.01 10.09 22.62
N ASP A 390 0.19 9.24 21.99
CA ASP A 390 0.60 8.50 20.78
C ASP A 390 0.83 9.45 19.59
N GLU A 391 0.10 10.57 19.57
CA GLU A 391 0.13 11.56 18.49
C GLU A 391 1.30 12.54 18.61
N ASN A 392 1.63 13.01 19.82
CA ASN A 392 2.57 14.12 20.00
C ASN A 392 3.64 13.90 21.08
N GLY A 393 3.64 12.75 21.78
CA GLY A 393 4.58 12.46 22.85
C GLY A 393 6.06 12.62 22.43
N CYS A 394 6.41 12.25 21.20
CA CYS A 394 7.77 12.39 20.66
C CYS A 394 8.22 13.84 20.44
N ASN A 395 7.28 14.75 20.18
CA ASN A 395 7.56 16.17 19.99
C ASN A 395 7.62 16.85 21.35
N ASN A 396 6.67 16.53 22.23
CA ASN A 396 6.67 16.99 23.63
C ASN A 396 7.92 16.50 24.40
N ALA A 397 8.50 15.36 24.00
CA ALA A 397 9.76 14.84 24.55
C ALA A 397 10.91 15.87 24.48
N LEU A 398 10.95 16.74 23.47
CA LEU A 398 11.97 17.79 23.34
C LEU A 398 11.77 18.94 24.34
N ARG A 399 10.56 19.12 24.87
CA ARG A 399 10.23 20.12 25.89
C ARG A 399 10.58 19.62 27.29
N ILE A 400 10.19 18.40 27.63
CA ILE A 400 10.33 17.88 29.01
C ILE A 400 11.74 17.36 29.33
N ASN A 401 12.07 17.24 30.63
CA ASN A 401 13.42 16.89 31.12
C ASN A 401 13.66 15.40 31.36
N GLY A 402 12.70 14.52 31.12
CA GLY A 402 12.87 13.08 31.29
C GLY A 402 11.70 12.28 30.75
N LEU A 403 11.94 10.99 30.54
CA LEU A 403 10.93 10.00 30.15
C LEU A 403 10.64 9.07 31.33
N GLY A 404 9.49 8.42 31.35
CA GLY A 404 9.11 7.51 32.43
C GLY A 404 10.06 6.32 32.62
N ALA A 405 10.11 5.79 33.84
CA ALA A 405 10.89 4.61 34.24
C ALA A 405 9.98 3.42 34.66
N PRO A 406 10.38 2.16 34.40
CA PRO A 406 11.64 1.77 33.78
C PRO A 406 11.57 1.98 32.27
N ARG A 407 12.75 2.11 31.65
CA ARG A 407 12.89 2.15 30.21
C ARG A 407 13.29 0.76 29.73
N ALA A 408 12.73 0.34 28.62
CA ALA A 408 13.08 -0.90 27.98
C ALA A 408 13.26 -0.69 26.49
N PHE A 409 14.17 -1.45 25.88
CA PHE A 409 14.60 -1.26 24.50
C PHE A 409 14.56 -2.58 23.74
N PHE A 410 14.16 -2.53 22.47
CA PHE A 410 14.39 -3.63 21.55
C PHE A 410 15.89 -3.71 21.22
N THR A 411 16.52 -4.82 21.63
CA THR A 411 17.98 -4.98 21.68
C THR A 411 18.68 -4.69 20.35
N PRO A 412 18.23 -5.19 19.19
CA PRO A 412 18.87 -4.90 17.91
C PRO A 412 18.92 -3.41 17.55
N LEU A 413 17.87 -2.64 17.87
CA LEU A 413 17.83 -1.21 17.57
C LEU A 413 18.73 -0.42 18.53
N VAL A 414 18.73 -0.75 19.82
CA VAL A 414 19.62 -0.08 20.77
C VAL A 414 21.09 -0.43 20.54
N ARG A 415 21.41 -1.63 20.03
CA ARG A 415 22.76 -1.97 19.55
C ARG A 415 23.20 -1.14 18.35
N GLN A 416 22.27 -0.67 17.52
CA GLN A 416 22.64 0.19 16.40
C GLN A 416 22.89 1.63 16.86
N ILE A 417 22.05 2.14 17.77
CA ILE A 417 22.12 3.53 18.24
C ILE A 417 23.25 3.71 19.26
N GLN A 418 23.41 2.74 20.17
CA GLN A 418 24.30 2.75 21.34
C GLN A 418 24.01 3.89 22.32
N PHE A 419 24.24 3.66 23.61
CA PHE A 419 24.16 4.70 24.63
C PHE A 419 25.37 5.64 24.55
N PRO A 420 25.20 6.95 24.70
CA PRO A 420 26.32 7.86 24.96
C PRO A 420 27.05 7.43 26.23
N ASN A 421 28.39 7.37 26.21
CA ASN A 421 29.18 7.02 27.40
C ASN A 421 29.21 8.18 28.42
N THR A 422 28.09 8.41 29.09
CA THR A 422 27.87 9.38 30.17
C THR A 422 27.09 8.72 31.30
N SER A 423 26.97 9.40 32.44
CA SER A 423 26.17 8.97 33.59
C SER A 423 24.97 9.90 33.87
N TYR A 424 24.63 10.76 32.91
CA TYR A 424 23.44 11.60 32.96
C TYR A 424 22.92 11.87 31.55
N GLY A 425 21.63 11.58 31.31
CA GLY A 425 20.92 11.86 30.07
C GLY A 425 21.16 10.86 28.93
N GLU A 426 21.89 9.78 29.18
CA GLU A 426 22.11 8.68 28.22
C GLU A 426 20.79 8.00 27.80
N ASP A 427 19.86 7.80 28.73
CA ASP A 427 18.53 7.25 28.49
C ASP A 427 17.64 8.19 27.69
N TYR A 428 17.70 9.49 28.00
CA TYR A 428 16.98 10.55 27.30
C TYR A 428 17.46 10.69 25.86
N ALA A 429 18.78 10.61 25.62
CA ALA A 429 19.34 10.60 24.26
C ALA A 429 18.76 9.47 23.41
N LEU A 430 18.60 8.28 24.00
CA LEU A 430 18.02 7.12 23.34
C LEU A 430 16.53 7.34 23.08
N GLY A 431 15.78 7.82 24.07
CA GLY A 431 14.38 8.17 23.90
C GLY A 431 14.15 9.13 22.73
N LEU A 432 14.95 10.20 22.63
CA LEU A 432 14.89 11.13 21.49
C LEU A 432 15.18 10.40 20.16
N ALA A 433 16.26 9.62 20.09
CA ALA A 433 16.68 8.92 18.88
C ALA A 433 15.69 7.85 18.40
N PHE A 434 15.05 7.13 19.31
CA PHE A 434 13.97 6.18 18.96
C PHE A 434 12.73 6.93 18.47
N SER A 435 12.33 7.97 19.19
CA SER A 435 11.06 8.68 18.96
C SER A 435 10.95 9.37 17.59
N ARG A 436 12.06 9.65 16.90
CA ARG A 436 12.00 10.19 15.52
C ARG A 436 11.60 9.18 14.45
N ARG A 437 11.70 7.87 14.71
CA ARG A 437 11.46 6.82 13.69
C ARG A 437 10.51 5.72 14.14
N TYR A 438 10.43 5.49 15.45
CA TYR A 438 9.72 4.36 16.02
C TYR A 438 8.81 4.82 17.15
N ARG A 439 7.71 4.09 17.31
CA ARG A 439 6.83 4.26 18.47
C ARG A 439 7.59 3.93 19.76
N ILE A 440 7.47 4.83 20.74
CA ILE A 440 7.74 4.53 22.15
C ILE A 440 6.41 4.23 22.81
N GLY A 441 6.29 3.03 23.37
CA GLY A 441 5.10 2.57 24.07
C GLY A 441 5.08 2.99 25.54
N ARG A 442 3.88 3.05 26.12
CA ARG A 442 3.65 3.59 27.46
C ARG A 442 2.89 2.59 28.34
N ILE A 443 3.30 2.48 29.61
CA ILE A 443 2.56 1.76 30.66
C ILE A 443 2.32 2.70 31.84
N TYR A 444 1.06 3.08 32.08
CA TYR A 444 0.70 4.05 33.12
C TYR A 444 0.64 3.46 34.54
N ASP A 445 0.48 2.15 34.67
CA ASP A 445 0.54 1.45 35.96
C ASP A 445 1.91 1.63 36.65
N GLU A 446 1.93 1.63 37.99
CA GLU A 446 3.18 1.57 38.77
C GLU A 446 3.97 0.29 38.43
N LEU A 447 5.17 0.46 37.87
CA LEU A 447 6.08 -0.63 37.54
C LEU A 447 7.35 -0.61 38.39
N TYR A 448 7.67 0.53 38.99
CA TYR A 448 9.02 0.81 39.47
C TYR A 448 8.97 1.66 40.74
N LEU A 449 9.84 1.34 41.69
CA LEU A 449 9.98 2.02 42.98
C LEU A 449 11.32 2.74 42.98
N CYS A 450 11.28 4.06 42.78
CA CYS A 450 12.46 4.90 42.78
C CYS A 450 12.79 5.28 44.23
N ARG A 451 13.89 4.75 44.79
CA ARG A 451 14.28 4.96 46.20
C ARG A 451 15.14 6.21 46.36
N ARG A 452 14.79 7.08 47.32
CA ARG A 452 15.64 8.21 47.74
C ARG A 452 16.17 7.99 49.16
N TRP A 453 17.47 8.24 49.34
CA TRP A 453 18.17 8.10 50.62
C TRP A 453 19.39 9.03 50.69
N GLY A 454 19.92 9.25 51.90
CA GLY A 454 21.09 10.10 52.14
C GLY A 454 22.35 9.52 51.50
N GLY A 455 22.69 10.00 50.30
CA GLY A 455 23.73 9.44 49.44
C GLY A 455 23.32 9.31 47.97
N ASN A 456 22.02 9.45 47.65
CA ASN A 456 21.54 9.53 46.27
C ASN A 456 21.95 10.90 45.67
N SER A 457 22.64 10.90 44.53
CA SER A 457 23.43 12.03 44.00
C SER A 457 22.62 13.26 43.60
N ASP A 458 21.29 13.17 43.49
CA ASP A 458 20.46 14.22 42.89
C ASP A 458 19.69 15.10 43.89
N ALA A 459 19.71 14.80 45.20
CA ALA A 459 18.79 15.43 46.16
C ALA A 459 19.18 16.87 46.60
N ALA A 460 20.36 17.37 46.20
CA ALA A 460 20.84 18.72 46.51
C ALA A 460 22.04 19.14 45.61
N LEU A 461 21.83 19.19 44.29
CA LEU A 461 22.88 19.64 43.35
C LEU A 461 23.12 21.15 43.46
N SER A 462 24.39 21.59 43.32
CA SER A 462 24.71 23.01 43.16
C SER A 462 24.16 23.56 41.84
N VAL A 463 23.97 24.88 41.75
CA VAL A 463 23.47 25.53 40.52
C VAL A 463 24.37 25.19 39.33
N GLU A 464 25.69 25.16 39.50
CA GLU A 464 26.63 24.81 38.45
C GLU A 464 26.44 23.37 37.94
N LYS A 465 26.13 22.42 38.83
CA LYS A 465 25.90 21.03 38.45
C LYS A 465 24.56 20.85 37.75
N VAL A 466 23.51 21.56 38.19
CA VAL A 466 22.22 21.62 37.49
C VAL A 466 22.39 22.21 36.09
N ASN A 467 23.12 23.32 35.98
CA ASN A 467 23.44 23.98 34.72
C ASN A 467 24.22 23.07 33.76
N ALA A 468 25.24 22.37 34.25
CA ALA A 468 26.00 21.41 33.45
C ALA A 468 25.09 20.29 32.89
N ASN A 469 24.18 19.77 33.72
CA ASN A 469 23.23 18.73 33.33
C ASN A 469 22.21 19.24 32.28
N ASN A 470 21.65 20.44 32.51
CA ASN A 470 20.70 21.07 31.59
C ASN A 470 21.36 21.43 30.25
N LEU A 471 22.56 22.00 30.27
CA LEU A 471 23.33 22.33 29.08
C LEU A 471 23.58 21.07 28.22
N TYR A 472 23.93 19.94 28.86
CA TYR A 472 24.11 18.69 28.14
C TYR A 472 22.80 18.18 27.52
N LYS A 473 21.68 18.19 28.25
CA LYS A 473 20.37 17.77 27.69
C LYS A 473 19.89 18.67 26.55
N ASP A 474 20.14 19.98 26.64
CA ASP A 474 19.86 20.90 25.53
C ASP A 474 20.76 20.64 24.32
N ARG A 475 22.00 20.17 24.51
CA ARG A 475 22.85 19.71 23.40
C ARG A 475 22.28 18.45 22.77
N LEU A 476 21.76 17.51 23.56
CA LEU A 476 21.05 16.33 23.04
C LEU A 476 19.84 16.73 22.19
N ARG A 477 19.01 17.67 22.68
CA ARG A 477 17.87 18.24 21.93
C ARG A 477 18.32 18.96 20.66
N THR A 478 19.43 19.67 20.71
CA THR A 478 20.01 20.36 19.54
C THR A 478 20.42 19.36 18.46
N MET A 479 21.10 18.28 18.85
CA MET A 479 21.48 17.21 17.93
C MET A 479 20.25 16.52 17.35
N GLU A 480 19.24 16.25 18.17
CA GLU A 480 17.99 15.64 17.72
C GLU A 480 17.22 16.55 16.76
N LEU A 481 17.07 17.84 17.08
CA LEU A 481 16.39 18.82 16.21
C LEU A 481 17.03 18.86 14.82
N LYS A 482 18.37 18.90 14.76
CA LYS A 482 19.11 18.83 13.49
C LYS A 482 18.90 17.49 12.77
N ALA A 483 18.90 16.38 13.50
CA ALA A 483 18.66 15.05 12.92
C ALA A 483 17.27 14.95 12.29
N ARG A 484 16.23 15.50 12.96
CA ARG A 484 14.86 15.57 12.42
C ARG A 484 14.79 16.45 11.18
N GLN A 485 15.40 17.63 11.19
CA GLN A 485 15.46 18.52 10.01
C GLN A 485 16.12 17.83 8.81
N HIS A 486 17.26 17.17 9.00
CA HIS A 486 17.93 16.44 7.92
C HIS A 486 17.06 15.28 7.39
N MET A 487 16.36 14.58 8.27
CA MET A 487 15.46 13.48 7.89
C MET A 487 14.28 13.99 7.07
N LEU A 488 13.60 15.04 7.52
CA LEU A 488 12.43 15.62 6.86
C LEU A 488 12.79 16.32 5.53
N GLN A 489 14.04 16.75 5.36
CA GLN A 489 14.57 17.26 4.09
C GLN A 489 15.06 16.16 3.13
N GLY A 490 14.91 14.87 3.48
CA GLY A 490 15.37 13.74 2.67
C GLY A 490 16.90 13.60 2.57
N LYS A 491 17.66 14.27 3.45
CA LYS A 491 19.13 14.26 3.46
C LYS A 491 19.74 13.14 4.32
N ALA A 492 18.92 12.44 5.13
CA ALA A 492 19.40 11.53 6.17
C ALA A 492 19.58 10.05 5.72
N ASP A 493 19.64 9.78 4.42
CA ASP A 493 19.87 8.42 3.89
C ASP A 493 21.32 8.20 3.45
N ILE A 494 22.28 8.42 4.36
CA ILE A 494 23.68 8.03 4.10
C ILE A 494 23.89 6.53 4.40
N MET A 495 22.99 5.89 5.15
CA MET A 495 22.84 4.43 5.19
C MET A 495 21.37 4.09 5.43
N GLU A 496 20.78 3.33 4.52
CA GLU A 496 19.44 2.78 4.69
C GLU A 496 19.39 1.94 5.98
N ASP A 497 18.67 2.47 6.97
CA ASP A 497 18.43 1.87 8.27
C ASP A 497 17.45 0.70 8.12
N SER A 498 17.97 -0.40 7.58
CA SER A 498 17.23 -1.61 7.29
C SER A 498 17.67 -2.75 8.22
N SER A 499 16.75 -3.67 8.47
CA SER A 499 16.99 -4.86 9.28
C SER A 499 18.16 -5.71 8.74
N ILE A 500 18.33 -5.76 7.42
CA ILE A 500 19.41 -6.51 6.77
C ILE A 500 20.77 -5.85 6.98
N SER A 501 20.84 -4.52 6.99
CA SER A 501 22.05 -3.76 7.35
C SER A 501 22.45 -4.00 8.80
N ARG A 502 21.50 -3.99 9.73
CA ARG A 502 21.75 -4.34 11.15
C ARG A 502 22.31 -5.75 11.30
N PHE A 503 21.68 -6.74 10.66
CA PHE A 503 22.15 -8.12 10.67
C PHE A 503 23.57 -8.25 10.12
N PHE A 504 23.86 -7.60 8.98
CA PHE A 504 25.18 -7.60 8.36
C PHE A 504 26.25 -7.00 9.28
N ASN A 505 26.01 -5.81 9.82
CA ASN A 505 26.95 -5.14 10.71
C ASN A 505 27.20 -5.95 11.97
N ARG A 506 26.13 -6.49 12.59
CA ARG A 506 26.25 -7.33 13.77
C ARG A 506 27.06 -8.59 13.50
N GLN A 507 26.88 -9.22 12.35
CA GLN A 507 27.67 -10.37 11.97
C GLN A 507 29.17 -10.04 11.88
N LEU A 508 29.52 -8.87 11.33
CA LEU A 508 30.92 -8.42 11.28
C LEU A 508 31.45 -8.09 12.67
N GLU A 509 30.63 -7.60 13.60
CA GLU A 509 31.02 -7.35 15.00
C GLU A 509 31.33 -8.64 15.79
N VAL A 510 30.63 -9.74 15.51
CA VAL A 510 30.83 -10.99 16.25
C VAL A 510 31.79 -11.97 15.56
N TRP A 511 32.00 -11.85 14.24
CA TRP A 511 32.83 -12.77 13.47
C TRP A 511 34.07 -12.09 12.89
N THR A 512 35.17 -12.17 13.64
CA THR A 512 36.45 -11.52 13.34
C THR A 512 37.00 -11.89 11.96
N ASP A 513 36.98 -13.17 11.58
CA ASP A 513 37.50 -13.61 10.28
C ASP A 513 36.70 -13.03 9.10
N ALA A 514 35.37 -12.98 9.20
CA ALA A 514 34.53 -12.35 8.19
C ALA A 514 34.83 -10.84 8.12
N ARG A 515 34.93 -10.15 9.27
CA ARG A 515 35.30 -8.73 9.33
C ARG A 515 36.63 -8.46 8.64
N HIS A 516 37.65 -9.26 8.90
CA HIS A 516 38.96 -9.13 8.26
C HIS A 516 38.84 -9.27 6.74
N ARG A 517 38.12 -10.28 6.22
CA ARG A 517 37.96 -10.46 4.77
C ARG A 517 37.17 -9.33 4.09
N PHE A 518 36.15 -8.77 4.77
CA PHE A 518 35.47 -7.57 4.26
C PHE A 518 36.35 -6.32 4.31
N ARG A 519 37.26 -6.21 5.30
CA ARG A 519 38.26 -5.15 5.35
C ARG A 519 39.27 -5.30 4.21
N ASP A 520 39.78 -6.52 3.97
CA ASP A 520 40.71 -6.81 2.87
C ASP A 520 40.06 -6.51 1.51
N LEU A 521 38.76 -6.80 1.35
CA LEU A 521 38.00 -6.44 0.15
C LEU A 521 37.97 -4.92 -0.10
N LYS A 522 38.06 -4.06 0.91
CA LYS A 522 38.16 -2.60 0.68
C LYS A 522 39.50 -2.20 0.06
N HIS A 523 40.49 -3.07 0.12
CA HIS A 523 41.87 -2.84 -0.32
C HIS A 523 42.26 -3.69 -1.54
N VAL A 524 41.34 -4.48 -2.12
CA VAL A 524 41.66 -5.24 -3.34
C VAL A 524 41.88 -4.32 -4.53
N GLU A 525 42.84 -4.70 -5.38
CA GLU A 525 43.12 -3.97 -6.60
C GLU A 525 42.05 -4.27 -7.66
N THR A 526 41.62 -3.23 -8.38
CA THR A 526 40.70 -3.38 -9.51
C THR A 526 41.27 -2.71 -10.76
N ARG A 527 40.98 -3.28 -11.92
CA ARG A 527 41.39 -2.73 -13.23
C ARG A 527 40.18 -2.67 -14.15
N GLN A 528 39.87 -1.49 -14.65
CA GLN A 528 38.83 -1.30 -15.68
C GLN A 528 39.46 -1.51 -17.05
N PHE A 529 38.88 -2.36 -17.89
CA PHE A 529 39.29 -2.49 -19.29
C PHE A 529 38.45 -1.60 -20.19
N SER A 530 37.13 -1.71 -20.09
CA SER A 530 36.15 -0.92 -20.81
C SER A 530 34.89 -0.78 -19.98
N ASP A 531 33.91 0.00 -20.43
CA ASP A 531 32.64 0.17 -19.71
C ASP A 531 31.92 -1.15 -19.45
N GLN A 532 32.20 -2.20 -20.22
CA GLN A 532 31.58 -3.53 -20.09
C GLN A 532 32.37 -4.48 -19.19
N LEU A 533 33.64 -4.22 -18.90
CA LEU A 533 34.53 -5.20 -18.28
C LEU A 533 35.46 -4.59 -17.21
N LYS A 534 35.40 -5.20 -16.02
CA LYS A 534 36.20 -4.85 -14.85
C LYS A 534 36.81 -6.10 -14.24
N LEU A 535 38.06 -6.01 -13.81
CA LEU A 535 38.77 -7.07 -13.08
C LEU A 535 38.91 -6.69 -11.61
N GLN A 536 38.81 -7.69 -10.75
CA GLN A 536 39.11 -7.60 -9.32
C GLN A 536 40.12 -8.69 -8.95
N TRP A 537 41.27 -8.29 -8.42
CA TRP A 537 42.22 -9.23 -7.83
C TRP A 537 41.83 -9.54 -6.38
N ASN A 538 41.31 -10.74 -6.14
CA ASN A 538 40.82 -11.13 -4.83
C ASN A 538 41.39 -12.50 -4.41
N PRO A 539 42.53 -12.53 -3.68
CA PRO A 539 43.20 -13.78 -3.33
C PRO A 539 42.36 -14.68 -2.41
N ALA A 540 41.44 -14.12 -1.62
CA ALA A 540 40.54 -14.89 -0.76
C ALA A 540 39.63 -15.84 -1.55
N ARG A 541 39.46 -15.61 -2.86
CA ARG A 541 38.61 -16.42 -3.74
C ARG A 541 39.29 -17.69 -4.25
N ILE A 542 40.56 -17.93 -3.96
CA ILE A 542 41.27 -19.15 -4.41
C ILE A 542 40.60 -20.43 -3.89
N VAL A 543 40.09 -20.41 -2.66
CA VAL A 543 39.41 -21.56 -2.03
C VAL A 543 38.15 -21.96 -2.79
N SER A 544 37.37 -20.98 -3.24
CA SER A 544 36.15 -21.23 -4.00
C SER A 544 36.44 -21.55 -5.47
N THR A 545 37.41 -20.87 -6.06
CA THR A 545 37.70 -20.96 -7.51
C THR A 545 38.49 -22.21 -7.85
N GLY A 546 39.35 -22.69 -6.93
CA GLY A 546 40.15 -23.92 -7.07
C GLY A 546 39.44 -25.20 -6.61
N ALA A 547 38.21 -25.11 -6.08
CA ALA A 547 37.50 -26.27 -5.55
C ALA A 547 37.18 -27.30 -6.65
N LYS A 548 37.42 -28.59 -6.36
CA LYS A 548 36.96 -29.71 -7.19
C LYS A 548 35.49 -30.00 -6.89
N ILE A 549 34.69 -30.14 -7.93
CA ILE A 549 33.22 -30.30 -7.86
C ILE A 549 32.75 -31.68 -8.37
N ASP A 550 33.65 -32.65 -8.48
CA ASP A 550 33.27 -34.00 -8.91
C ASP A 550 32.48 -34.72 -7.80
N LYS A 551 31.62 -35.66 -8.21
CA LYS A 551 30.67 -36.37 -7.33
C LYS A 551 31.35 -37.09 -6.16
N LYS A 552 32.59 -37.57 -6.34
CA LYS A 552 33.37 -38.24 -5.29
C LYS A 552 33.83 -37.23 -4.24
N THR A 553 34.45 -36.13 -4.66
CA THR A 553 34.89 -35.06 -3.75
C THR A 553 33.73 -34.42 -2.98
N LEU A 554 32.57 -34.20 -3.62
CA LEU A 554 31.37 -33.65 -2.96
C LEU A 554 30.77 -34.61 -1.93
N GLY A 555 30.75 -35.92 -2.21
CA GLY A 555 30.25 -36.92 -1.28
C GLY A 555 31.12 -37.10 -0.02
N GLU A 556 32.41 -36.75 -0.09
CA GLU A 556 33.37 -36.88 1.01
C GLU A 556 33.46 -35.61 1.89
N ARG A 557 33.00 -34.44 1.41
CA ARG A 557 33.08 -33.16 2.12
C ARG A 557 31.75 -32.80 2.80
N PRO A 558 31.72 -32.46 4.10
CA PRO A 558 30.53 -31.91 4.74
C PRO A 558 30.10 -30.60 4.06
N CYS A 559 28.83 -30.52 3.62
CA CYS A 559 28.29 -29.32 2.99
C CYS A 559 28.32 -28.13 3.96
N PHE A 560 29.06 -27.07 3.60
CA PHE A 560 29.29 -25.89 4.44
C PHE A 560 28.08 -24.94 4.53
N LEU A 561 27.02 -25.20 3.77
CA LEU A 561 25.75 -24.45 3.86
C LEU A 561 24.75 -25.10 4.82
N CYS A 562 24.95 -26.36 5.21
CA CYS A 562 24.12 -27.02 6.22
C CYS A 562 24.40 -26.48 7.62
N ASP A 563 23.34 -26.21 8.40
CA ASP A 563 23.44 -25.60 9.73
C ASP A 563 24.47 -26.26 10.65
N LYS A 564 24.56 -27.59 10.65
CA LYS A 564 25.47 -28.37 11.51
C LYS A 564 26.95 -28.22 11.18
N ASN A 565 27.27 -27.75 9.97
CA ASN A 565 28.65 -27.66 9.45
C ASN A 565 29.14 -26.20 9.34
N ARG A 566 28.30 -25.22 9.67
CA ARG A 566 28.67 -23.80 9.66
C ARG A 566 29.54 -23.44 10.88
N PRO A 567 30.41 -22.43 10.78
CA PRO A 567 31.07 -21.83 11.95
C PRO A 567 30.04 -21.40 12.99
N LYS A 568 30.36 -21.53 14.28
CA LYS A 568 29.42 -21.21 15.38
C LYS A 568 29.14 -19.71 15.45
N GLU A 569 30.10 -18.89 15.03
CA GLU A 569 30.05 -17.43 14.97
C GLU A 569 29.20 -16.93 13.80
N GLN A 570 28.89 -17.77 12.81
CA GLN A 570 28.06 -17.40 11.67
C GLN A 570 26.59 -17.38 12.11
N MET A 571 26.08 -16.17 12.31
CA MET A 571 24.68 -15.88 12.51
C MET A 571 23.88 -16.23 11.26
N SER A 572 22.61 -16.60 11.47
CA SER A 572 21.64 -16.78 10.40
C SER A 572 20.40 -15.98 10.71
N LYS A 573 19.83 -15.31 9.71
CA LYS A 573 18.49 -14.74 9.79
C LYS A 573 17.54 -15.63 9.00
N GLN A 574 16.48 -16.12 9.64
CA GLN A 574 15.46 -16.89 8.93
C GLN A 574 14.62 -15.93 8.08
N ILE A 575 14.50 -16.22 6.77
CA ILE A 575 13.69 -15.39 5.87
C ILE A 575 12.27 -15.95 5.74
N ASP A 576 12.15 -17.27 5.73
CA ASP A 576 10.89 -18.02 5.74
C ASP A 576 11.15 -19.48 6.18
N GLU A 577 10.18 -20.36 5.96
CA GLU A 577 10.34 -21.78 6.26
C GLU A 577 11.36 -22.52 5.36
N LYS A 578 11.75 -21.92 4.23
CA LYS A 578 12.58 -22.54 3.18
C LYS A 578 14.03 -22.05 3.19
N PHE A 579 14.32 -20.80 3.54
CA PHE A 579 15.64 -20.17 3.36
C PHE A 579 16.18 -19.46 4.62
N HIS A 580 17.50 -19.49 4.74
CA HIS A 580 18.27 -18.65 5.66
C HIS A 580 19.00 -17.55 4.89
N LEU A 581 19.21 -16.39 5.51
CA LEU A 581 20.13 -15.35 5.07
C LEU A 581 21.42 -15.45 5.88
N LEU A 582 22.57 -15.53 5.21
CA LEU A 582 23.89 -15.57 5.81
C LEU A 582 24.78 -14.49 5.19
N VAL A 583 25.64 -13.85 5.97
CA VAL A 583 26.73 -13.06 5.39
C VAL A 583 27.70 -14.00 4.71
N ASN A 584 28.10 -13.68 3.48
CA ASN A 584 29.05 -14.47 2.72
C ASN A 584 30.48 -14.23 3.27
N PRO A 585 31.14 -15.25 3.84
CA PRO A 585 32.45 -15.07 4.46
C PRO A 585 33.59 -14.94 3.45
N PHE A 586 33.33 -15.02 2.15
CA PHE A 586 34.31 -14.81 1.08
C PHE A 586 33.78 -13.76 0.10
N PRO A 587 33.73 -12.48 0.53
CA PRO A 587 33.00 -11.45 -0.18
C PRO A 587 33.70 -11.02 -1.48
N ILE A 588 32.88 -10.60 -2.43
CA ILE A 588 33.28 -10.02 -3.73
C ILE A 588 32.71 -8.59 -3.84
N LEU A 589 31.55 -8.37 -3.19
CA LEU A 589 30.79 -7.14 -3.16
C LEU A 589 30.90 -6.50 -1.75
N PRO A 590 30.77 -5.17 -1.62
CA PRO A 590 30.85 -4.47 -0.34
C PRO A 590 29.88 -5.01 0.72
N VAL A 591 28.67 -5.36 0.29
CA VAL A 591 27.70 -6.17 1.04
C VAL A 591 27.45 -7.43 0.23
N HIS A 592 27.64 -8.60 0.85
CA HIS A 592 27.51 -9.89 0.17
C HIS A 592 26.89 -10.93 1.11
N PHE A 593 25.80 -11.53 0.67
CA PHE A 593 25.05 -12.58 1.35
C PHE A 593 25.03 -13.88 0.55
N THR A 594 24.86 -14.98 1.28
CA THR A 594 24.50 -16.30 0.75
C THR A 594 23.14 -16.68 1.33
N ILE A 595 22.22 -17.13 0.49
CA ILE A 595 20.84 -17.45 0.86
C ILE A 595 20.59 -18.95 0.62
N PRO A 596 21.05 -19.86 1.51
CA PRO A 596 20.84 -21.28 1.34
C PRO A 596 19.45 -21.74 1.75
N ALA A 597 18.95 -22.78 1.09
CA ALA A 597 17.78 -23.51 1.54
C ALA A 597 18.07 -24.17 2.90
N ARG A 598 17.08 -24.25 3.78
CA ARG A 598 17.22 -24.86 5.11
C ARG A 598 17.39 -26.38 5.03
N LYS A 599 16.68 -27.00 4.07
CA LYS A 599 16.85 -28.41 3.76
C LYS A 599 17.98 -28.57 2.73
N HIS A 600 18.85 -29.54 2.98
CA HIS A 600 19.85 -29.95 1.99
C HIS A 600 19.12 -30.55 0.78
N GLN A 601 19.16 -29.85 -0.34
CA GLN A 601 18.48 -30.23 -1.58
C GLN A 601 19.29 -29.74 -2.78
N PRO A 602 19.23 -30.40 -3.95
CA PRO A 602 20.04 -30.03 -5.11
C PRO A 602 19.88 -28.57 -5.56
N GLN A 603 20.94 -27.97 -6.09
CA GLN A 603 20.96 -26.63 -6.69
C GLN A 603 20.13 -26.63 -7.98
N LEU A 604 18.85 -26.23 -7.89
CA LEU A 604 17.90 -26.23 -9.01
C LEU A 604 16.99 -24.98 -8.98
N ILE A 605 16.98 -24.21 -10.06
CA ILE A 605 16.26 -22.93 -10.13
C ILE A 605 14.78 -23.07 -10.48
N TYR A 606 14.37 -24.08 -11.24
CA TYR A 606 13.04 -24.13 -11.88
C TYR A 606 11.85 -23.89 -10.94
N LYS A 607 11.87 -24.48 -9.74
CA LYS A 607 10.80 -24.33 -8.73
C LYS A 607 11.04 -23.20 -7.73
N ASN A 608 12.19 -22.53 -7.83
CA ASN A 608 12.66 -21.57 -6.84
C ASN A 608 12.93 -20.18 -7.44
N TYR A 609 12.76 -19.98 -8.75
CA TYR A 609 13.01 -18.70 -9.41
C TYR A 609 12.20 -17.55 -8.78
N GLY A 610 10.92 -17.78 -8.47
CA GLY A 610 10.07 -16.76 -7.82
C GLY A 610 10.59 -16.28 -6.46
N GLU A 611 11.48 -17.04 -5.80
CA GLU A 611 12.12 -16.59 -4.56
C GLU A 611 13.09 -15.42 -4.83
N MET A 612 13.72 -15.34 -6.00
CA MET A 612 14.56 -14.18 -6.38
C MET A 612 13.72 -12.90 -6.42
N HIS A 613 12.55 -12.95 -7.06
CA HIS A 613 11.58 -11.86 -7.09
C HIS A 613 11.15 -11.45 -5.68
N ARG A 614 10.82 -12.45 -4.84
CA ARG A 614 10.42 -12.24 -3.45
C ARG A 614 11.52 -11.55 -2.63
N PHE A 615 12.77 -11.96 -2.77
CA PHE A 615 13.90 -11.35 -2.04
C PHE A 615 14.13 -9.90 -2.45
N ILE A 616 14.10 -9.61 -3.75
CA ILE A 616 14.28 -8.24 -4.26
C ILE A 616 13.09 -7.35 -3.87
N SER A 617 11.88 -7.91 -3.77
CA SER A 617 10.70 -7.19 -3.27
C SER A 617 10.85 -6.77 -1.80
N LEU A 618 11.52 -7.59 -0.99
CA LEU A 618 11.77 -7.32 0.42
C LEU A 618 12.99 -6.40 0.65
N HIS A 619 13.95 -6.40 -0.28
CA HIS A 619 15.22 -5.69 -0.19
C HIS A 619 15.59 -5.10 -1.56
N SER A 620 14.99 -3.96 -1.91
CA SER A 620 15.15 -3.28 -3.21
C SER A 620 16.59 -2.87 -3.52
N ASP A 621 17.40 -2.70 -2.48
CA ASP A 621 18.74 -2.09 -2.56
C ASP A 621 19.81 -3.16 -2.80
N LEU A 622 19.39 -4.43 -2.84
CA LEU A 622 20.20 -5.57 -3.17
C LEU A 622 19.86 -6.09 -4.56
N MET A 623 20.88 -6.59 -5.24
CA MET A 623 20.71 -7.52 -6.36
C MET A 623 20.75 -8.95 -5.83
N VAL A 624 19.98 -9.86 -6.44
CA VAL A 624 20.00 -11.29 -6.15
C VAL A 624 20.47 -12.02 -7.40
N PHE A 625 21.35 -12.99 -7.24
CA PHE A 625 21.92 -13.73 -8.35
C PHE A 625 22.06 -15.22 -8.05
N TYR A 626 22.03 -16.01 -9.12
CA TYR A 626 22.03 -17.45 -9.09
C TYR A 626 23.09 -18.01 -10.03
N ASN A 627 23.81 -19.01 -9.54
CA ASN A 627 24.75 -19.81 -10.32
C ASN A 627 24.19 -21.23 -10.43
N GLY A 628 23.96 -21.73 -11.65
CA GLY A 628 23.60 -23.13 -11.84
C GLY A 628 24.69 -24.09 -11.34
N PRO A 629 24.37 -25.38 -11.12
CA PRO A 629 25.27 -26.36 -10.49
C PRO A 629 26.59 -26.52 -11.26
N LYS A 630 26.54 -26.40 -12.59
CA LYS A 630 27.71 -26.40 -13.47
C LYS A 630 28.05 -25.00 -14.00
N CYS A 631 27.65 -23.92 -13.31
CA CYS A 631 27.86 -22.52 -13.77
C CYS A 631 28.45 -21.62 -12.66
N GLY A 632 29.35 -22.16 -11.82
CA GLY A 632 30.04 -21.39 -10.78
C GLY A 632 29.42 -21.45 -9.39
N ALA A 633 28.44 -22.35 -9.14
CA ALA A 633 27.89 -22.58 -7.81
C ALA A 633 28.97 -23.07 -6.84
N SER A 634 29.03 -22.47 -5.63
CA SER A 634 29.99 -22.89 -4.61
C SER A 634 29.64 -24.20 -3.91
N ALA A 635 28.36 -24.58 -3.94
CA ALA A 635 27.82 -25.83 -3.42
C ALA A 635 26.75 -26.36 -4.40
N PRO A 636 27.15 -27.12 -5.44
CA PRO A 636 26.22 -27.56 -6.48
C PRO A 636 25.20 -28.62 -6.01
N ASP A 637 25.40 -29.18 -4.81
CA ASP A 637 24.54 -30.15 -4.13
C ASP A 637 23.51 -29.50 -3.18
N HIS A 638 23.62 -28.20 -2.91
CA HIS A 638 22.74 -27.49 -1.97
C HIS A 638 22.19 -26.20 -2.58
N LEU A 639 20.86 -26.10 -2.73
CA LEU A 639 20.16 -24.92 -3.21
C LEU A 639 20.55 -23.65 -2.45
N HIS A 640 21.10 -22.66 -3.14
CA HIS A 640 21.38 -21.34 -2.61
C HIS A 640 21.33 -20.26 -3.69
N PHE A 641 20.91 -19.07 -3.26
CA PHE A 641 21.11 -17.81 -3.99
C PHE A 641 22.28 -17.05 -3.36
N GLN A 642 22.74 -16.01 -4.05
CA GLN A 642 23.61 -15.00 -3.48
C GLN A 642 22.97 -13.63 -3.70
N ALA A 643 23.27 -12.70 -2.81
CA ALA A 643 22.75 -11.33 -2.92
C ALA A 643 23.82 -10.34 -2.48
N GLY A 644 23.78 -9.11 -2.98
CA GLY A 644 24.74 -8.10 -2.55
C GLY A 644 24.45 -6.72 -3.12
N THR A 645 25.41 -5.82 -2.95
CA THR A 645 25.31 -4.42 -3.37
C THR A 645 24.81 -4.30 -4.82
N ASN A 646 23.68 -3.61 -5.01
CA ASN A 646 23.10 -3.34 -6.32
C ASN A 646 23.85 -2.22 -7.05
N GLY A 647 23.81 -2.20 -8.39
CA GLY A 647 24.25 -1.07 -9.21
C GLY A 647 25.75 -0.98 -9.48
N ILE A 648 26.56 -1.97 -9.07
CA ILE A 648 28.03 -1.93 -9.20
C ILE A 648 28.58 -2.81 -10.33
N LEU A 649 27.74 -3.65 -10.95
CA LEU A 649 28.15 -4.52 -12.06
C LEU A 649 28.15 -3.77 -13.40
N PRO A 650 29.13 -3.99 -14.29
CA PRO A 650 29.13 -3.38 -15.63
C PRO A 650 27.81 -3.57 -16.41
N LEU A 651 27.18 -4.74 -16.32
CA LEU A 651 25.85 -4.99 -16.87
C LEU A 651 24.79 -3.99 -16.37
N GLN A 652 24.82 -3.66 -15.07
CA GLN A 652 23.85 -2.75 -14.43
C GLN A 652 24.19 -1.28 -14.67
N THR A 653 25.47 -0.90 -14.60
CA THR A 653 25.90 0.48 -14.86
C THR A 653 25.62 0.90 -16.30
N ASN A 654 25.66 -0.04 -17.25
CA ASN A 654 25.32 0.18 -18.65
C ASN A 654 23.83 -0.05 -18.97
N TRP A 655 22.99 -0.36 -17.99
CA TRP A 655 21.61 -0.80 -18.24
C TRP A 655 20.79 0.21 -19.04
N GLN A 656 20.99 1.52 -18.83
CA GLN A 656 20.28 2.55 -19.59
C GLN A 656 20.57 2.51 -21.09
N ARG A 657 21.81 2.13 -21.48
CA ARG A 657 22.18 1.94 -22.89
C ARG A 657 21.63 0.61 -23.40
N LEU A 658 21.83 -0.47 -22.64
CA LEU A 658 21.44 -1.82 -23.04
C LEU A 658 19.92 -1.98 -23.20
N SER A 659 19.13 -1.35 -22.32
CA SER A 659 17.66 -1.39 -22.33
C SER A 659 17.03 -0.74 -23.58
N ARG A 660 17.73 0.21 -24.23
CA ARG A 660 17.24 0.87 -25.46
C ARG A 660 17.32 -0.02 -26.71
N ASN A 661 18.22 -1.00 -26.71
CA ASN A 661 18.49 -1.88 -27.84
C ASN A 661 17.94 -3.30 -27.61
N LEU A 662 17.00 -3.46 -26.68
CA LEU A 662 16.37 -4.75 -26.43
C LEU A 662 15.53 -5.18 -27.64
N THR A 663 15.66 -6.46 -27.99
CA THR A 663 14.79 -7.09 -28.99
C THR A 663 13.73 -7.91 -28.26
N ASP A 664 12.48 -7.47 -28.31
CA ASP A 664 11.36 -8.17 -27.67
C ASP A 664 11.10 -9.51 -28.37
N ILE A 665 10.96 -10.59 -27.59
CA ILE A 665 10.74 -11.96 -28.11
C ILE A 665 9.32 -12.43 -27.82
N ILE A 666 8.87 -12.29 -26.56
CA ILE A 666 7.52 -12.61 -26.10
C ILE A 666 7.09 -11.51 -25.14
N SER A 667 5.90 -10.94 -25.35
CA SER A 667 5.26 -10.01 -24.43
C SER A 667 4.05 -10.68 -23.77
N LEU A 668 3.90 -10.53 -22.45
CA LEU A 668 2.65 -10.83 -21.75
C LEU A 668 1.67 -9.65 -21.85
N ASN A 669 2.19 -8.43 -21.80
CA ASN A 669 1.49 -7.16 -21.97
C ASN A 669 2.51 -6.08 -22.39
N ASP A 670 2.09 -4.81 -22.43
CA ASP A 670 2.93 -3.68 -22.85
C ASP A 670 4.15 -3.46 -21.92
N GLU A 671 4.14 -3.98 -20.70
CA GLU A 671 5.13 -3.71 -19.66
C GLU A 671 5.95 -4.94 -19.24
N GLU A 672 5.45 -6.16 -19.48
CA GLU A 672 6.03 -7.41 -18.99
C GLU A 672 6.40 -8.35 -20.15
N LYS A 673 7.69 -8.67 -20.27
CA LYS A 673 8.23 -9.30 -21.49
C LYS A 673 9.53 -10.07 -21.30
N ILE A 674 9.78 -11.02 -22.21
CA ILE A 674 11.09 -11.61 -22.48
C ILE A 674 11.69 -10.85 -23.67
N SER A 675 12.84 -10.22 -23.45
CA SER A 675 13.65 -9.56 -24.47
C SER A 675 15.03 -10.20 -24.57
N VAL A 676 15.79 -9.83 -25.59
CA VAL A 676 17.20 -10.23 -25.76
C VAL A 676 18.08 -9.00 -25.83
N VAL A 677 19.20 -9.06 -25.11
CA VAL A 677 20.31 -8.11 -25.25
C VAL A 677 21.44 -8.80 -26.02
N ARG A 678 21.86 -8.18 -27.12
CA ARG A 678 22.98 -8.64 -27.98
C ARG A 678 24.22 -7.77 -27.84
N ASP A 679 24.03 -6.51 -27.47
CA ASP A 679 25.09 -5.49 -27.38
C ASP A 679 25.86 -5.56 -26.04
N PHE A 680 26.14 -6.78 -25.56
CA PHE A 680 26.92 -7.09 -24.36
C PHE A 680 27.89 -8.26 -24.62
N ILE A 681 28.75 -8.58 -23.65
CA ILE A 681 29.86 -9.56 -23.78
C ILE A 681 29.39 -10.90 -24.40
N VAL A 682 28.24 -11.40 -23.93
CA VAL A 682 27.54 -12.55 -24.48
C VAL A 682 26.06 -12.21 -24.63
N PRO A 683 25.35 -12.81 -25.62
CA PRO A 683 23.91 -12.66 -25.73
C PRO A 683 23.20 -13.19 -24.47
N ALA A 684 22.23 -12.43 -23.97
CA ALA A 684 21.47 -12.80 -22.77
C ALA A 684 19.97 -12.51 -22.95
N PHE A 685 19.14 -13.28 -22.25
CA PHE A 685 17.72 -13.00 -22.13
C PHE A 685 17.47 -12.05 -20.98
N VAL A 686 16.50 -11.17 -21.15
CA VAL A 686 16.04 -10.23 -20.13
C VAL A 686 14.57 -10.50 -19.90
N ILE A 687 14.19 -10.76 -18.66
CA ILE A 687 12.81 -10.72 -18.21
C ILE A 687 12.58 -9.39 -17.51
N ILE A 688 11.59 -8.64 -18.00
CA ILE A 688 11.08 -7.43 -17.35
C ILE A 688 9.67 -7.74 -16.88
N SER A 689 9.38 -7.49 -15.61
CA SER A 689 8.06 -7.73 -15.01
C SER A 689 7.73 -6.73 -13.92
N LYS A 690 6.45 -6.64 -13.53
CA LYS A 690 5.97 -5.87 -12.38
C LYS A 690 5.31 -6.74 -11.31
N SER A 691 4.97 -7.99 -11.64
CA SER A 691 4.41 -8.97 -10.71
C SER A 691 5.23 -10.26 -10.63
N ALA A 692 5.16 -10.95 -9.48
CA ALA A 692 5.84 -12.21 -9.26
C ALA A 692 5.29 -13.32 -10.18
N GLU A 693 3.99 -13.30 -10.42
CA GLU A 693 3.29 -14.26 -11.27
C GLU A 693 3.76 -14.17 -12.73
N SER A 694 3.84 -12.94 -13.27
CA SER A 694 4.35 -12.70 -14.62
C SER A 694 5.83 -13.04 -14.75
N ASP A 695 6.66 -12.64 -13.77
CA ASP A 695 8.09 -12.96 -13.74
C ASP A 695 8.33 -14.48 -13.83
N GLU A 696 7.66 -15.25 -12.97
CA GLU A 696 7.79 -16.70 -12.94
C GLU A 696 7.23 -17.37 -14.20
N ALA A 697 6.11 -16.87 -14.74
CA ALA A 697 5.53 -17.38 -15.99
C ALA A 697 6.49 -17.21 -17.17
N LEU A 698 7.08 -16.01 -17.32
CA LEU A 698 8.08 -15.72 -18.36
C LEU A 698 9.32 -16.59 -18.19
N PHE A 699 9.82 -16.74 -16.96
CA PHE A 699 10.99 -17.59 -16.69
C PHE A 699 10.72 -19.05 -17.03
N ARG A 700 9.56 -19.60 -16.67
CA ARG A 700 9.21 -20.99 -16.98
C ARG A 700 9.15 -21.25 -18.49
N ARG A 701 8.69 -20.29 -19.28
CA ARG A 701 8.72 -20.37 -20.76
C ARG A 701 10.16 -20.42 -21.27
N LEU A 702 11.00 -19.48 -20.83
CA LEU A 702 12.42 -19.46 -21.19
C LEU A 702 13.15 -20.74 -20.77
N TYR A 703 12.93 -21.21 -19.56
CA TYR A 703 13.55 -22.42 -19.02
C TYR A 703 13.26 -23.65 -19.88
N LYS A 704 12.02 -23.85 -20.32
CA LYS A 704 11.63 -24.99 -21.17
C LYS A 704 12.24 -24.94 -22.57
N ALA A 705 12.52 -23.74 -23.10
CA ALA A 705 13.11 -23.58 -24.42
C ALA A 705 14.64 -23.80 -24.44
N MET A 706 15.31 -23.62 -23.28
CA MET A 706 16.75 -23.83 -23.16
C MET A 706 17.13 -25.32 -23.24
N PRO A 707 18.28 -25.65 -23.88
CA PRO A 707 18.74 -27.03 -23.98
C PRO A 707 19.26 -27.55 -22.63
N GLN A 708 18.91 -28.79 -22.30
CA GLN A 708 19.49 -29.56 -21.20
C GLN A 708 20.20 -30.79 -21.79
N ARG A 709 21.49 -30.95 -21.50
CA ARG A 709 22.34 -32.02 -22.05
C ARG A 709 22.39 -33.19 -21.06
N GLY A 710 22.64 -34.40 -21.58
CA GLY A 710 22.52 -35.70 -20.89
C GLY A 710 22.68 -35.72 -19.35
N ASP A 711 23.86 -35.38 -18.83
CA ASP A 711 24.17 -35.46 -17.39
C ASP A 711 23.93 -34.15 -16.61
N GLU A 712 23.27 -33.17 -17.21
CA GLU A 712 22.88 -31.91 -16.58
C GLU A 712 21.55 -32.08 -15.85
N THR A 713 21.46 -31.55 -14.62
CA THR A 713 20.23 -31.60 -13.82
C THR A 713 19.26 -30.47 -14.16
N GLU A 714 19.76 -29.39 -14.77
CA GLU A 714 19.01 -28.25 -15.30
C GLU A 714 19.79 -27.63 -16.48
N PRO A 715 19.13 -26.84 -17.36
CA PRO A 715 19.84 -26.07 -18.37
C PRO A 715 20.91 -25.18 -17.72
N MET A 716 22.10 -25.14 -18.32
CA MET A 716 23.21 -24.36 -17.79
C MET A 716 22.94 -22.85 -17.94
N MET A 717 22.84 -22.12 -16.82
CA MET A 717 22.61 -20.68 -16.81
C MET A 717 23.20 -19.97 -15.58
N ASN A 718 23.43 -18.66 -15.75
CA ASN A 718 23.59 -17.70 -14.66
C ASN A 718 22.42 -16.72 -14.69
N ILE A 719 21.96 -16.26 -13.53
CA ILE A 719 20.86 -15.28 -13.42
C ILE A 719 21.28 -14.16 -12.50
N ILE A 720 20.99 -12.91 -12.90
CA ILE A 720 21.19 -11.71 -12.10
C ILE A 720 19.91 -10.91 -12.14
N SER A 721 19.39 -10.54 -10.97
CA SER A 721 18.10 -9.89 -10.85
C SER A 721 18.19 -8.70 -9.90
N TRP A 722 17.54 -7.59 -10.26
CA TRP A 722 17.46 -6.37 -9.45
C TRP A 722 16.19 -5.60 -9.75
N ARG A 723 15.84 -4.64 -8.88
CA ARG A 723 14.69 -3.75 -9.05
C ARG A 723 15.13 -2.37 -9.53
N LYS A 724 14.34 -1.77 -10.42
CA LYS A 724 14.48 -0.39 -10.89
C LYS A 724 13.10 0.28 -10.93
N GLY A 725 12.79 1.12 -9.94
CA GLY A 725 11.43 1.64 -9.77
C GLY A 725 10.46 0.49 -9.48
N GLU A 726 9.41 0.36 -10.28
CA GLU A 726 8.44 -0.75 -10.17
C GLU A 726 8.81 -1.98 -11.02
N GLU A 727 9.88 -1.90 -11.81
CA GLU A 727 10.31 -2.99 -12.69
C GLU A 727 11.26 -3.95 -11.98
N PHE A 728 10.98 -5.24 -12.10
CA PHE A 728 11.89 -6.32 -11.78
C PHE A 728 12.59 -6.74 -13.07
N ILE A 729 13.93 -6.68 -13.03
CA ILE A 729 14.77 -6.98 -14.18
C ILE A 729 15.57 -8.23 -13.81
N SER A 730 15.40 -9.29 -14.59
CA SER A 730 16.18 -10.52 -14.48
C SER A 730 16.92 -10.78 -15.79
N VAL A 731 18.25 -10.80 -15.73
CA VAL A 731 19.12 -11.15 -16.86
C VAL A 731 19.55 -12.60 -16.72
N ILE A 732 19.15 -13.44 -17.67
CA ILE A 732 19.44 -14.86 -17.76
C ILE A 732 20.48 -15.04 -18.85
N ILE A 733 21.65 -15.54 -18.46
CA ILE A 733 22.80 -15.76 -19.33
C ILE A 733 22.93 -17.28 -19.55
N PRO A 734 22.50 -17.82 -20.71
CA PRO A 734 22.66 -19.24 -21.01
C PRO A 734 24.15 -19.60 -21.20
N ARG A 735 24.54 -20.79 -20.76
CA ARG A 735 25.93 -21.22 -20.67
C ARG A 735 26.22 -22.45 -21.53
N GLU A 736 27.45 -22.54 -22.03
CA GLU A 736 27.96 -23.70 -22.78
C GLU A 736 28.97 -24.54 -22.02
N LYS A 737 29.83 -23.91 -21.23
CA LYS A 737 30.89 -24.55 -20.45
C LYS A 737 30.85 -24.11 -18.98
N HIS A 738 31.28 -25.01 -18.10
CA HIS A 738 31.45 -24.69 -16.69
C HIS A 738 32.63 -23.74 -16.47
N ARG A 739 33.78 -24.07 -17.07
CA ARG A 739 35.04 -23.31 -17.01
C ARG A 739 35.63 -23.22 -18.42
N PRO A 740 36.33 -22.12 -18.74
CA PRO A 740 37.04 -21.99 -20.01
C PRO A 740 38.22 -22.96 -20.08
N GLU A 741 38.67 -23.30 -21.28
CA GLU A 741 39.82 -24.21 -21.50
C GLU A 741 41.09 -23.73 -20.81
N ALA A 742 41.29 -22.41 -20.77
CA ALA A 742 42.43 -21.80 -20.07
C ALA A 742 42.48 -22.13 -18.57
N TYR A 743 41.38 -22.53 -17.93
CA TYR A 743 41.39 -22.97 -16.54
C TYR A 743 42.16 -24.29 -16.36
N PHE A 744 42.05 -25.19 -17.34
CA PHE A 744 42.63 -26.53 -17.30
C PHE A 744 44.02 -26.61 -17.97
N ALA A 745 44.47 -25.52 -18.60
CA ALA A 745 45.80 -25.45 -19.17
C ALA A 745 46.90 -25.49 -18.09
N GLU A 746 48.14 -25.75 -18.52
CA GLU A 746 49.32 -25.77 -17.66
C GLU A 746 50.31 -24.66 -18.04
N GLY A 747 51.14 -24.22 -17.10
CA GLY A 747 52.15 -23.19 -17.32
C GLY A 747 51.56 -21.81 -17.63
N ASP A 748 52.21 -21.05 -18.51
CA ASP A 748 51.82 -19.67 -18.86
C ASP A 748 50.47 -19.54 -19.59
N ALA A 749 49.94 -20.65 -20.12
CA ALA A 749 48.63 -20.67 -20.76
C ALA A 749 47.46 -20.79 -19.75
N GLN A 750 47.75 -21.08 -18.47
CA GLN A 750 46.73 -21.26 -17.45
C GLN A 750 46.21 -19.94 -16.89
N PHE A 751 44.88 -19.78 -16.86
CA PHE A 751 44.19 -18.70 -16.15
C PHE A 751 43.16 -19.29 -15.18
N VAL A 752 43.33 -19.08 -13.88
CA VAL A 752 42.43 -19.64 -12.85
C VAL A 752 41.20 -18.73 -12.69
N VAL A 753 40.40 -18.66 -13.76
CA VAL A 753 39.14 -17.91 -13.85
C VAL A 753 38.00 -18.91 -14.04
N SER A 754 37.03 -18.90 -13.14
CA SER A 754 35.86 -19.78 -13.18
C SER A 754 34.57 -18.93 -13.21
N PRO A 755 34.16 -18.44 -14.38
CA PRO A 755 33.12 -17.40 -14.48
C PRO A 755 31.77 -17.83 -13.90
N GLY A 756 31.31 -17.14 -12.85
CA GLY A 756 29.94 -17.20 -12.34
C GLY A 756 29.11 -16.00 -12.81
N ALA A 757 27.97 -15.75 -12.16
CA ALA A 757 27.03 -14.70 -12.55
C ALA A 757 27.64 -13.29 -12.51
N LEU A 758 28.49 -12.99 -11.51
CA LEU A 758 29.16 -11.69 -11.43
C LEU A 758 30.20 -11.51 -12.55
N ASP A 759 30.99 -12.54 -12.85
CA ASP A 759 31.96 -12.54 -13.95
C ASP A 759 31.28 -12.37 -15.30
N MET A 760 30.18 -13.12 -15.53
CA MET A 760 29.37 -13.02 -16.75
C MET A 760 28.65 -11.68 -16.90
N SER A 761 28.51 -10.93 -15.81
CA SER A 761 27.98 -9.56 -15.80
C SER A 761 29.07 -8.49 -15.95
N GLY A 762 30.31 -8.90 -16.24
CA GLY A 762 31.44 -8.03 -16.53
C GLY A 762 32.41 -7.80 -15.39
N LEU A 763 32.19 -8.38 -14.19
CA LEU A 763 33.11 -8.26 -13.05
C LEU A 763 33.92 -9.55 -12.86
N ILE A 764 35.04 -9.68 -13.57
CA ILE A 764 35.89 -10.88 -13.52
C ILE A 764 36.71 -10.89 -12.23
N ILE A 765 36.67 -12.02 -11.52
CA ILE A 765 37.43 -12.21 -10.29
C ILE A 765 38.65 -13.10 -10.56
N THR A 766 39.85 -12.55 -10.35
CA THR A 766 41.11 -13.27 -10.51
C THR A 766 41.71 -13.56 -9.13
N PRO A 767 41.83 -14.84 -8.71
CA PRO A 767 42.43 -15.18 -7.41
C PRO A 767 43.95 -15.04 -7.37
N ARG A 768 44.63 -15.24 -8.50
CA ARG A 768 46.09 -15.12 -8.60
C ARG A 768 46.48 -13.74 -9.11
N GLU A 769 47.50 -13.15 -8.50
CA GLU A 769 48.03 -11.86 -8.96
C GLU A 769 48.57 -11.96 -10.40
N GLU A 770 49.26 -13.05 -10.73
CA GLU A 770 49.79 -13.26 -12.09
C GLU A 770 48.68 -13.21 -13.15
N ASP A 771 47.52 -13.82 -12.90
CA ASP A 771 46.37 -13.80 -13.81
C ASP A 771 45.84 -12.38 -13.96
N PHE A 772 45.70 -11.65 -12.85
CA PHE A 772 45.27 -10.25 -12.86
C PHE A 772 46.19 -9.37 -13.71
N ARG A 773 47.51 -9.56 -13.60
CA ARG A 773 48.49 -8.78 -14.37
C ARG A 773 48.51 -9.18 -15.84
N LYS A 774 48.56 -10.49 -16.13
CA LYS A 774 48.72 -11.08 -17.48
C LYS A 774 47.46 -10.97 -18.34
N LEU A 775 46.26 -11.03 -17.76
CA LEU A 775 45.02 -11.04 -18.53
C LEU A 775 44.90 -9.75 -19.37
N THR A 776 44.50 -9.86 -20.63
CA THR A 776 44.18 -8.73 -21.52
C THR A 776 42.67 -8.63 -21.72
N GLU A 777 42.16 -7.50 -22.20
CA GLU A 777 40.73 -7.34 -22.48
C GLU A 777 40.22 -8.38 -23.50
N GLU A 778 40.94 -8.53 -24.62
CA GLU A 778 40.62 -9.51 -25.66
C GLU A 778 40.55 -10.94 -25.10
N LYS A 779 41.54 -11.33 -24.29
CA LYS A 779 41.55 -12.65 -23.67
C LYS A 779 40.40 -12.80 -22.68
N ALA A 780 40.13 -11.80 -21.85
CA ALA A 780 39.04 -11.81 -20.89
C ALA A 780 37.66 -11.96 -21.57
N LEU A 781 37.42 -11.21 -22.65
CA LEU A 781 36.23 -11.37 -23.50
C LEU A 781 36.13 -12.79 -24.05
N SER A 782 37.23 -13.34 -24.58
CA SER A 782 37.25 -14.71 -25.11
C SER A 782 36.88 -15.75 -24.05
N LEU A 783 37.33 -15.60 -22.80
CA LEU A 783 37.05 -16.54 -21.72
C LEU A 783 35.55 -16.55 -21.34
N LEU A 784 34.93 -15.37 -21.32
CA LEU A 784 33.49 -15.23 -21.04
C LEU A 784 32.64 -15.71 -22.23
N GLN A 785 33.05 -15.40 -23.46
CA GLN A 785 32.38 -15.85 -24.69
C GLN A 785 32.44 -17.37 -24.87
N GLU A 786 33.59 -17.99 -24.57
CA GLU A 786 33.75 -19.45 -24.58
C GLU A 786 32.79 -20.15 -23.59
N CYS A 787 32.44 -19.44 -22.51
CA CYS A 787 31.56 -19.94 -21.47
C CYS A 787 30.07 -19.72 -21.77
N GLY A 788 29.71 -18.64 -22.47
CA GLY A 788 28.34 -18.31 -22.88
C GLY A 788 27.89 -19.05 -24.13
N VAL A 789 26.60 -18.94 -24.46
CA VAL A 789 26.07 -19.46 -25.73
C VAL A 789 26.46 -18.59 -26.92
N SER A 790 26.77 -19.25 -28.03
CA SER A 790 26.93 -18.57 -29.32
C SER A 790 25.60 -17.98 -29.83
N GLU A 791 25.72 -16.97 -30.69
CA GLU A 791 24.60 -16.33 -31.39
C GLU A 791 23.68 -17.31 -32.12
N GLU A 792 24.26 -18.32 -32.78
CA GLU A 792 23.50 -19.36 -33.47
C GLU A 792 22.59 -20.15 -32.52
N LYS A 793 23.12 -20.57 -31.36
CA LYS A 793 22.34 -21.32 -30.36
C LYS A 793 21.34 -20.42 -29.64
N MET A 794 21.67 -19.15 -29.43
CA MET A 794 20.72 -18.15 -28.91
C MET A 794 19.49 -18.05 -29.82
N ASN A 795 19.70 -17.96 -31.14
CA ASN A 795 18.62 -17.94 -32.13
C ASN A 795 17.80 -19.24 -32.14
N ALA A 796 18.42 -20.40 -31.91
CA ALA A 796 17.70 -21.66 -31.76
C ALA A 796 16.77 -21.69 -30.53
N ILE A 797 17.19 -21.10 -29.39
CA ILE A 797 16.35 -20.96 -28.19
C ILE A 797 15.19 -19.98 -28.49
N ILE A 798 15.48 -18.85 -29.14
CA ILE A 798 14.46 -17.87 -29.56
C ILE A 798 13.40 -18.50 -30.47
N ALA A 799 13.82 -19.31 -31.45
CA ALA A 799 12.91 -20.00 -32.36
C ALA A 799 11.98 -20.97 -31.62
N LYS A 800 12.50 -21.71 -30.63
CA LYS A 800 11.68 -22.58 -29.76
C LYS A 800 10.71 -21.79 -28.89
N LEU A 801 11.14 -20.65 -28.34
CA LEU A 801 10.29 -19.75 -27.56
C LEU A 801 9.12 -19.24 -28.40
N LYS A 802 9.39 -18.74 -29.60
CA LYS A 802 8.36 -18.25 -30.53
C LYS A 802 7.42 -19.38 -30.94
N ALA A 803 7.94 -20.53 -31.35
CA ALA A 803 7.11 -21.68 -31.70
C ALA A 803 6.25 -22.20 -30.53
N SER A 804 6.77 -22.15 -29.29
CA SER A 804 5.99 -22.50 -28.10
C SER A 804 4.92 -21.46 -27.80
N LYS A 805 5.19 -20.17 -28.04
CA LYS A 805 4.19 -19.10 -27.89
C LYS A 805 3.14 -19.19 -28.98
N ASP A 806 3.52 -19.44 -30.23
CA ASP A 806 2.58 -19.67 -31.34
C ASP A 806 1.71 -20.91 -31.10
N ALA A 807 2.29 -21.98 -30.53
CA ALA A 807 1.55 -23.18 -30.12
C ALA A 807 0.68 -22.93 -28.89
N GLU A 808 1.11 -22.11 -27.92
CA GLU A 808 0.29 -21.66 -26.80
C GLU A 808 -0.82 -20.73 -27.27
N ASP A 809 -0.60 -19.83 -28.21
CA ASP A 809 -1.60 -18.93 -28.78
C ASP A 809 -2.60 -19.73 -29.62
N ALA A 810 -2.14 -20.74 -30.36
CA ALA A 810 -3.01 -21.70 -31.04
C ALA A 810 -3.76 -22.61 -30.05
N ALA A 811 -3.15 -22.94 -28.90
CA ALA A 811 -3.79 -23.72 -27.84
C ALA A 811 -4.69 -22.88 -26.93
N GLU A 812 -4.46 -21.59 -26.78
CA GLU A 812 -5.20 -20.62 -25.95
C GLU A 812 -6.39 -20.08 -26.75
N ALA A 813 -6.23 -19.96 -28.08
CA ALA A 813 -7.31 -20.00 -29.05
C ALA A 813 -8.13 -21.30 -28.88
N SER A 814 -7.48 -22.46 -28.95
CA SER A 814 -8.16 -23.76 -28.81
C SER A 814 -8.57 -24.16 -27.37
N SER A 815 -8.31 -23.38 -26.31
CA SER A 815 -8.56 -23.78 -24.91
C SER A 815 -9.71 -23.00 -24.29
N THR A 816 -10.65 -23.78 -23.77
CA THR A 816 -11.91 -23.35 -23.17
C THR A 816 -11.76 -22.15 -22.24
N LEU A 817 -12.69 -21.18 -22.41
CA LEU A 817 -12.88 -19.91 -21.70
C LEU A 817 -12.68 -19.89 -20.15
N TYR A 818 -12.47 -21.03 -19.49
CA TYR A 818 -12.81 -21.24 -18.07
C TYR A 818 -11.73 -21.89 -17.21
N ASN A 819 -10.46 -21.84 -17.60
CA ASN A 819 -9.41 -22.41 -16.75
C ASN A 819 -9.01 -21.48 -15.59
N LYS A 820 -8.96 -22.06 -14.38
CA LYS A 820 -8.51 -21.55 -13.06
C LYS A 820 -9.58 -21.09 -12.05
N GLY A 821 -10.87 -21.41 -12.23
CA GLY A 821 -11.91 -21.19 -11.20
C GLY A 821 -12.10 -19.72 -10.78
N LYS A 822 -11.53 -18.79 -11.55
CA LYS A 822 -11.68 -17.35 -11.41
C LYS A 822 -12.80 -16.87 -12.33
N GLN A 823 -13.49 -15.83 -11.86
CA GLN A 823 -14.51 -15.14 -12.64
C GLN A 823 -13.88 -14.49 -13.89
N PRO A 824 -14.49 -14.65 -15.08
CA PRO A 824 -14.04 -13.97 -16.30
C PRO A 824 -14.52 -12.50 -16.34
N ASP A 825 -13.82 -11.69 -17.14
CA ASP A 825 -14.24 -10.33 -17.50
C ASP A 825 -14.94 -10.34 -18.86
N VAL A 826 -15.95 -9.47 -19.01
CA VAL A 826 -16.73 -9.28 -20.24
C VAL A 826 -16.41 -7.93 -20.85
N THR A 827 -16.34 -7.86 -22.17
CA THR A 827 -16.23 -6.60 -22.92
C THR A 827 -17.57 -6.21 -23.54
N VAL A 828 -18.06 -5.02 -23.19
CA VAL A 828 -19.37 -4.51 -23.59
C VAL A 828 -19.23 -3.26 -24.46
N GLY A 829 -19.72 -3.30 -25.70
CA GLY A 829 -19.80 -2.12 -26.57
C GLY A 829 -20.96 -1.21 -26.18
N ILE A 830 -20.67 0.05 -25.81
CA ILE A 830 -21.66 1.00 -25.27
C ILE A 830 -22.15 1.98 -26.32
N VAL A 831 -21.24 2.73 -26.95
CA VAL A 831 -21.60 3.79 -27.90
C VAL A 831 -20.57 3.86 -29.02
N ASN A 832 -21.01 4.18 -30.24
CA ASN A 832 -20.14 4.53 -31.36
C ASN A 832 -20.41 5.96 -31.84
N ALA A 833 -19.35 6.76 -32.03
CA ALA A 833 -19.46 8.13 -32.52
C ALA A 833 -18.12 8.61 -33.11
N GLN A 834 -18.18 9.68 -33.91
CA GLN A 834 -16.97 10.40 -34.39
C GLN A 834 -16.20 11.07 -33.24
N LYS A 835 -16.93 11.48 -32.19
CA LYS A 835 -16.41 12.16 -31.01
C LYS A 835 -17.18 11.68 -29.78
N ILE A 836 -16.48 11.31 -28.72
CA ILE A 836 -17.07 10.81 -27.47
C ILE A 836 -16.60 11.67 -26.30
N HIS A 837 -17.56 12.17 -25.54
CA HIS A 837 -17.35 12.91 -24.30
C HIS A 837 -17.56 11.97 -23.11
N PHE A 838 -16.63 12.01 -22.15
CA PHE A 838 -16.72 11.20 -20.95
C PHE A 838 -16.06 11.90 -19.75
N SER A 839 -16.46 11.51 -18.53
CA SER A 839 -15.85 11.98 -17.29
C SER A 839 -15.34 10.79 -16.48
N LEU A 840 -14.13 10.91 -15.96
CA LEU A 840 -13.54 9.94 -15.02
C LEU A 840 -13.81 10.44 -13.60
N ASN A 841 -14.76 9.80 -12.91
CA ASN A 841 -15.27 10.27 -11.62
C ASN A 841 -14.29 9.99 -10.46
N LYS A 842 -13.30 9.15 -10.70
CA LYS A 842 -12.15 8.84 -9.83
C LYS A 842 -10.88 8.70 -10.68
N PRO A 843 -9.68 8.59 -10.09
CA PRO A 843 -8.46 8.46 -10.87
C PRO A 843 -8.43 7.18 -11.70
N TYR A 844 -8.16 7.32 -13.00
CA TYR A 844 -7.85 6.23 -13.92
C TYR A 844 -6.41 6.38 -14.42
N LEU A 845 -5.75 5.27 -14.72
CA LEU A 845 -4.45 5.26 -15.38
C LEU A 845 -4.63 5.08 -16.88
N ALA A 846 -4.10 6.01 -17.66
CA ALA A 846 -4.01 5.89 -19.11
C ALA A 846 -2.61 6.31 -19.55
N LYS A 847 -1.93 5.43 -20.30
CA LYS A 847 -0.55 5.67 -20.81
C LYS A 847 0.46 6.09 -19.72
N GLY A 848 0.30 5.56 -18.50
CA GLY A 848 1.20 5.83 -17.38
C GLY A 848 0.87 7.08 -16.56
N GLU A 849 -0.12 7.87 -16.98
CA GLU A 849 -0.56 9.08 -16.28
C GLU A 849 -1.90 8.85 -15.57
N LYS A 850 -2.03 9.42 -14.37
CA LYS A 850 -3.32 9.45 -13.65
C LYS A 850 -4.18 10.56 -14.22
N VAL A 851 -5.32 10.18 -14.78
CA VAL A 851 -6.30 11.05 -15.42
C VAL A 851 -7.58 11.06 -14.59
N LEU A 852 -8.20 12.23 -14.45
CA LEU A 852 -9.44 12.44 -13.72
C LEU A 852 -10.24 13.57 -14.39
N GLY A 853 -11.56 13.57 -14.21
CA GLY A 853 -12.45 14.60 -14.72
C GLY A 853 -12.83 14.40 -16.18
N GLU A 854 -13.30 15.48 -16.82
CA GLU A 854 -13.81 15.47 -18.19
C GLU A 854 -12.71 15.21 -19.23
N GLN A 855 -13.02 14.37 -20.21
CA GLN A 855 -12.15 13.91 -21.27
C GLN A 855 -12.92 13.84 -22.59
N VAL A 856 -12.20 13.96 -23.70
CA VAL A 856 -12.75 13.88 -25.06
C VAL A 856 -11.84 13.02 -25.91
N VAL A 857 -12.42 12.10 -26.69
CA VAL A 857 -11.73 11.37 -27.76
C VAL A 857 -12.39 11.63 -29.10
N GLU A 858 -11.60 11.75 -30.16
CA GLU A 858 -12.05 12.04 -31.53
C GLU A 858 -11.42 11.09 -32.54
N PHE A 859 -12.19 10.68 -33.54
CA PHE A 859 -11.65 9.90 -34.66
C PHE A 859 -10.79 10.81 -35.53
N SER A 860 -9.55 10.40 -35.79
CA SER A 860 -8.63 11.11 -36.69
C SER A 860 -7.71 10.13 -37.40
N GLU A 861 -7.63 10.22 -38.74
CA GLU A 861 -6.72 9.46 -39.62
C GLU A 861 -6.64 7.94 -39.29
N GLY A 862 -7.79 7.30 -39.00
CA GLY A 862 -7.84 5.87 -38.68
C GLY A 862 -7.47 5.50 -37.24
N GLY A 863 -7.29 6.48 -36.34
CA GLY A 863 -6.95 6.29 -34.93
C GLY A 863 -7.81 7.10 -33.96
N VAL A 864 -7.62 6.86 -32.67
CA VAL A 864 -8.22 7.60 -31.55
C VAL A 864 -7.30 8.78 -31.18
N LEU A 865 -7.76 10.00 -31.39
CA LEU A 865 -7.07 11.22 -30.96
C LEU A 865 -7.47 11.55 -29.51
N TRP A 866 -6.48 11.67 -28.63
CA TRP A 866 -6.64 12.08 -27.24
C TRP A 866 -5.45 12.93 -26.79
N ASN A 867 -5.72 14.08 -26.19
CA ASN A 867 -4.70 15.05 -25.73
C ASN A 867 -3.63 15.38 -26.79
N GLY A 868 -4.03 15.49 -28.06
CA GLY A 868 -3.14 15.83 -29.18
C GLY A 868 -2.30 14.67 -29.73
N ASN A 869 -2.43 13.46 -29.16
CA ASN A 869 -1.73 12.26 -29.60
C ASN A 869 -2.69 11.26 -30.23
N GLN A 870 -2.24 10.56 -31.28
CA GLN A 870 -3.02 9.57 -32.00
C GLN A 870 -2.67 8.14 -31.52
N TYR A 871 -3.70 7.34 -31.23
CA TYR A 871 -3.56 5.98 -30.72
C TYR A 871 -4.35 4.99 -31.58
N SER A 872 -3.83 3.77 -31.78
CA SER A 872 -4.59 2.68 -32.40
C SER A 872 -5.70 2.15 -31.48
N GLN A 873 -5.45 2.16 -30.17
CA GLN A 873 -6.41 1.91 -29.10
C GLN A 873 -6.02 2.70 -27.86
N LEU A 874 -7.01 3.08 -27.06
CA LEU A 874 -6.80 3.83 -25.83
C LEU A 874 -7.59 3.23 -24.68
N THR A 875 -6.92 2.90 -23.58
CA THR A 875 -7.53 2.22 -22.43
C THR A 875 -7.26 2.98 -21.14
N PHE A 876 -8.32 3.21 -20.37
CA PHE A 876 -8.32 3.83 -19.06
C PHE A 876 -8.60 2.75 -18.01
N HIS A 877 -7.65 2.54 -17.09
CA HIS A 877 -7.74 1.52 -16.05
C HIS A 877 -8.08 2.16 -14.70
N PRO A 878 -9.12 1.70 -13.99
CA PRO A 878 -9.49 2.26 -12.70
C PRO A 878 -8.37 2.07 -11.66
N GLN A 879 -8.13 3.06 -10.80
CA GLN A 879 -7.13 2.95 -9.72
C GLN A 879 -7.74 2.49 -8.38
N SER A 880 -9.06 2.36 -8.31
CA SER A 880 -9.79 1.79 -7.17
C SER A 880 -10.98 0.96 -7.67
N ALA A 881 -11.43 -0.02 -6.87
CA ALA A 881 -12.52 -0.92 -7.26
C ALA A 881 -13.89 -0.22 -7.42
N ASP A 882 -14.05 0.95 -6.81
CA ASP A 882 -15.23 1.78 -6.87
C ASP A 882 -15.08 2.99 -7.82
N ALA A 883 -14.01 3.02 -8.62
CA ALA A 883 -13.84 4.01 -9.66
C ALA A 883 -14.85 3.79 -10.79
N SER A 884 -15.49 4.89 -11.21
CA SER A 884 -16.48 4.90 -12.26
C SER A 884 -16.16 5.96 -13.32
N PHE A 885 -16.72 5.78 -14.50
CA PHE A 885 -16.69 6.75 -15.58
C PHE A 885 -18.10 7.00 -16.11
N SER A 886 -18.37 8.21 -16.58
CA SER A 886 -19.66 8.61 -17.16
C SER A 886 -19.47 8.92 -18.64
N LEU A 887 -20.26 8.28 -19.50
CA LEU A 887 -20.32 8.56 -20.94
C LEU A 887 -21.53 9.45 -21.24
N SER A 888 -21.31 10.55 -21.95
CA SER A 888 -22.38 11.42 -22.43
C SER A 888 -23.02 10.86 -23.70
N ASP A 889 -24.26 11.26 -23.97
CA ASP A 889 -24.98 10.96 -25.22
C ASP A 889 -25.17 9.47 -25.56
N VAL A 890 -25.22 8.59 -24.55
CA VAL A 890 -25.50 7.16 -24.75
C VAL A 890 -26.95 7.01 -25.18
N THR A 891 -27.18 6.40 -26.35
CA THR A 891 -28.53 6.19 -26.89
C THR A 891 -29.17 4.98 -26.24
N ILE A 892 -30.37 5.13 -25.69
CA ILE A 892 -31.18 4.07 -25.10
C ILE A 892 -32.45 3.84 -25.92
N GLY A 893 -32.84 2.57 -26.09
CA GLY A 893 -34.02 2.19 -26.88
C GLY A 893 -33.80 2.36 -28.38
N VAL A 894 -32.63 1.96 -28.88
CA VAL A 894 -32.25 2.12 -30.29
C VAL A 894 -33.27 1.39 -31.18
N ASN A 895 -33.89 2.10 -32.13
CA ASN A 895 -34.97 1.61 -32.98
C ASN A 895 -36.31 1.28 -32.28
N PHE A 896 -36.53 1.75 -31.05
CA PHE A 896 -37.85 1.75 -30.39
C PHE A 896 -38.48 3.14 -30.43
N HIS A 897 -39.81 3.21 -30.28
CA HIS A 897 -40.57 4.48 -30.32
C HIS A 897 -40.27 5.45 -29.16
N TRP A 898 -39.43 5.05 -28.20
CA TRP A 898 -39.02 5.83 -27.03
C TRP A 898 -37.51 6.15 -26.99
N GLU A 899 -36.81 5.99 -28.12
CA GLU A 899 -35.37 6.27 -28.26
C GLU A 899 -34.97 7.66 -27.70
N ARG A 900 -33.95 7.71 -26.85
CA ARG A 900 -33.41 8.97 -26.29
C ARG A 900 -31.94 8.86 -25.90
N LYS A 901 -31.27 10.00 -25.71
CA LYS A 901 -29.87 10.08 -25.28
C LYS A 901 -29.78 10.51 -23.83
N GLU A 902 -29.02 9.76 -23.03
CA GLU A 902 -28.82 10.04 -21.61
C GLU A 902 -27.34 9.82 -21.22
N THR A 903 -26.89 10.46 -20.15
CA THR A 903 -25.55 10.19 -19.58
C THR A 903 -25.62 8.93 -18.73
N GLN A 904 -24.75 7.96 -19.00
CA GLN A 904 -24.70 6.71 -18.22
C GLN A 904 -23.36 6.56 -17.52
N THR A 905 -23.39 6.02 -16.30
CA THR A 905 -22.20 5.80 -15.47
C THR A 905 -21.90 4.32 -15.33
N PHE A 906 -20.65 3.94 -15.52
CA PHE A 906 -20.17 2.57 -15.56
C PHE A 906 -18.99 2.36 -14.61
N LEU A 907 -18.83 1.14 -14.14
CA LEU A 907 -17.65 0.69 -13.37
C LEU A 907 -16.69 -0.06 -14.29
N GLY A 908 -15.45 -0.21 -13.85
CA GLY A 908 -14.44 -1.00 -14.55
C GLY A 908 -13.64 -0.17 -15.56
N THR A 909 -13.01 -0.88 -16.51
CA THR A 909 -12.07 -0.34 -17.49
C THR A 909 -12.84 0.24 -18.69
N LEU A 910 -12.39 1.40 -19.19
CA LEU A 910 -12.93 2.04 -20.40
C LEU A 910 -11.90 1.95 -21.52
N ARG A 911 -12.26 1.34 -22.64
CA ARG A 911 -11.41 1.14 -23.81
C ARG A 911 -12.04 1.75 -25.06
N PHE A 912 -11.25 2.44 -25.87
CA PHE A 912 -11.65 3.01 -27.15
C PHE A 912 -10.92 2.32 -28.29
N VAL A 913 -11.67 1.92 -29.31
CA VAL A 913 -11.17 1.30 -30.54
C VAL A 913 -11.86 1.94 -31.75
N VAL A 914 -11.26 1.82 -32.94
CA VAL A 914 -11.81 2.37 -34.19
C VAL A 914 -12.54 1.27 -34.98
N GLU A 915 -13.75 1.56 -35.44
CA GLU A 915 -14.53 0.71 -36.35
C GLU A 915 -15.29 1.58 -37.37
N SER A 916 -15.14 1.28 -38.66
CA SER A 916 -15.91 1.93 -39.75
C SER A 916 -15.95 3.46 -39.65
N ASP A 917 -14.77 4.08 -39.57
CA ASP A 917 -14.55 5.52 -39.42
C ASP A 917 -15.12 6.15 -38.14
N LYS A 918 -15.50 5.37 -37.12
CA LYS A 918 -15.99 5.86 -35.82
C LYS A 918 -15.17 5.29 -34.67
N ILE A 919 -15.24 5.93 -33.50
CA ILE A 919 -14.74 5.38 -32.24
C ILE A 919 -15.86 4.59 -31.57
N VAL A 920 -15.53 3.40 -31.06
CA VAL A 920 -16.39 2.57 -30.21
C VAL A 920 -15.86 2.63 -28.77
N ALA A 921 -16.72 3.02 -27.83
CA ALA A 921 -16.46 2.91 -26.39
C ALA A 921 -16.83 1.51 -25.90
N ILE A 922 -15.86 0.81 -25.32
CA ILE A 922 -15.98 -0.54 -24.79
C ILE A 922 -15.73 -0.49 -23.28
N ASN A 923 -16.65 -1.04 -22.50
CA ASN A 923 -16.45 -1.24 -21.07
C ASN A 923 -16.04 -2.68 -20.78
N GLU A 924 -14.97 -2.84 -20.02
CA GLU A 924 -14.48 -4.12 -19.56
C GLU A 924 -14.64 -4.24 -18.03
N LEU A 925 -15.36 -5.26 -17.60
CA LEU A 925 -15.71 -5.47 -16.20
C LEU A 925 -15.96 -6.94 -15.87
N PRO A 926 -15.88 -7.33 -14.57
CA PRO A 926 -16.17 -8.70 -14.16
C PRO A 926 -17.62 -9.11 -14.44
N VAL A 927 -17.83 -10.35 -14.91
CA VAL A 927 -19.17 -10.86 -15.31
C VAL A 927 -20.27 -10.64 -14.25
N GLU A 928 -20.00 -10.92 -12.97
CA GLU A 928 -20.98 -10.72 -11.89
C GLU A 928 -21.38 -9.25 -11.72
N LYS A 929 -20.49 -8.28 -12.00
CA LYS A 929 -20.80 -6.84 -11.99
C LYS A 929 -21.61 -6.41 -13.21
N TYR A 930 -21.34 -7.01 -14.35
CA TYR A 930 -22.20 -6.86 -15.52
C TYR A 930 -23.63 -7.37 -15.26
N LEU A 931 -23.77 -8.53 -14.61
CA LEU A 931 -25.07 -9.12 -14.29
C LEU A 931 -25.90 -8.27 -13.31
N GLU A 932 -25.28 -7.58 -12.36
CA GLU A 932 -25.97 -6.65 -11.45
C GLU A 932 -26.74 -5.57 -12.23
N SER A 933 -26.13 -5.03 -13.28
CA SER A 933 -26.75 -4.03 -14.15
C SER A 933 -27.80 -4.63 -15.09
N VAL A 934 -27.50 -5.78 -15.69
CA VAL A 934 -28.42 -6.46 -16.61
C VAL A 934 -29.73 -6.84 -15.92
N ILE A 935 -29.65 -7.55 -14.79
CA ILE A 935 -30.85 -8.03 -14.10
C ILE A 935 -31.68 -6.84 -13.58
N SER A 936 -31.03 -5.78 -13.10
CA SER A 936 -31.72 -4.56 -12.65
C SER A 936 -32.36 -3.76 -13.79
N SER A 937 -31.96 -4.02 -15.05
CA SER A 937 -32.50 -3.36 -16.24
C SER A 937 -33.58 -4.17 -16.94
N GLU A 938 -33.51 -5.50 -16.84
CA GLU A 938 -34.44 -6.48 -17.44
C GLU A 938 -35.62 -6.81 -16.52
N MET A 939 -35.45 -6.71 -15.20
CA MET A 939 -36.46 -7.11 -14.20
C MET A 939 -36.76 -6.01 -13.18
N SER A 940 -37.95 -6.09 -12.59
CA SER A 940 -38.36 -5.21 -11.51
C SER A 940 -37.58 -5.51 -10.21
N ALA A 941 -37.32 -4.48 -9.40
CA ALA A 941 -36.72 -4.65 -8.08
C ALA A 941 -37.60 -5.46 -7.09
N THR A 942 -38.90 -5.64 -7.40
CA THR A 942 -39.88 -6.36 -6.57
C THR A 942 -40.00 -7.84 -6.91
N SER A 943 -39.26 -8.36 -7.89
CA SER A 943 -39.31 -9.78 -8.27
C SER A 943 -38.94 -10.70 -7.12
N SER A 944 -39.57 -11.88 -7.08
CA SER A 944 -39.21 -12.93 -6.12
C SER A 944 -37.75 -13.36 -6.24
N LEU A 945 -37.14 -13.71 -5.10
CA LEU A 945 -35.70 -14.07 -5.04
C LEU A 945 -35.37 -15.28 -5.94
N GLU A 946 -36.27 -16.28 -6.00
CA GLU A 946 -36.06 -17.48 -6.82
C GLU A 946 -36.11 -17.17 -8.33
N LEU A 947 -36.97 -16.23 -8.74
CA LEU A 947 -37.00 -15.73 -10.11
C LEU A 947 -35.71 -14.97 -10.46
N LEU A 948 -35.22 -14.09 -9.56
CA LEU A 948 -33.96 -13.37 -9.76
C LEU A 948 -32.76 -14.32 -9.84
N LYS A 949 -32.74 -15.39 -9.04
CA LYS A 949 -31.70 -16.44 -9.12
C LYS A 949 -31.74 -17.18 -10.44
N ALA A 950 -32.93 -17.60 -10.89
CA ALA A 950 -33.09 -18.25 -12.19
C ALA A 950 -32.59 -17.32 -13.31
N HIS A 951 -32.96 -16.05 -13.24
CA HIS A 951 -32.53 -15.06 -14.23
C HIS A 951 -31.02 -14.81 -14.22
N ALA A 952 -30.38 -14.81 -13.05
CA ALA A 952 -28.92 -14.70 -12.93
C ALA A 952 -28.19 -15.87 -13.60
N VAL A 953 -28.68 -17.10 -13.39
CA VAL A 953 -28.06 -18.30 -13.99
C VAL A 953 -28.22 -18.30 -15.51
N ILE A 954 -29.40 -18.01 -16.06
CA ILE A 954 -29.58 -17.99 -17.53
C ILE A 954 -28.79 -16.85 -18.17
N SER A 955 -28.79 -15.65 -17.55
CA SER A 955 -28.08 -14.50 -18.08
C SER A 955 -26.58 -14.73 -18.13
N ARG A 956 -26.03 -15.39 -17.09
CA ARG A 956 -24.63 -15.82 -17.04
C ARG A 956 -24.33 -16.90 -18.09
N SER A 957 -25.15 -17.95 -18.15
CA SER A 957 -24.94 -19.08 -19.07
C SER A 957 -24.91 -18.60 -20.51
N TRP A 958 -25.90 -17.79 -20.87
CA TRP A 958 -26.01 -17.20 -22.17
C TRP A 958 -24.81 -16.29 -22.49
N LEU A 959 -24.39 -15.41 -21.57
CA LEU A 959 -23.28 -14.50 -21.81
C LEU A 959 -21.99 -15.27 -22.11
N LEU A 960 -21.75 -16.29 -21.28
CA LEU A 960 -20.60 -17.18 -21.39
C LEU A 960 -20.64 -18.03 -22.67
N ALA A 961 -21.82 -18.45 -23.12
CA ALA A 961 -22.00 -19.09 -24.42
C ALA A 961 -21.67 -18.13 -25.58
N GLN A 962 -22.10 -16.86 -25.51
CA GLN A 962 -21.78 -15.85 -26.53
C GLN A 962 -20.29 -15.53 -26.60
N MET A 963 -19.63 -15.35 -25.44
CA MET A 963 -18.19 -15.12 -25.38
C MET A 963 -17.40 -16.31 -25.97
N LYS A 964 -17.87 -17.54 -25.75
CA LYS A 964 -17.28 -18.75 -26.35
C LYS A 964 -17.45 -18.77 -27.87
N LYS A 965 -18.67 -18.59 -28.36
CA LYS A 965 -18.97 -18.58 -29.81
C LYS A 965 -18.18 -17.50 -30.55
N ARG A 966 -18.05 -16.30 -29.99
CA ARG A 966 -17.26 -15.21 -30.60
C ARG A 966 -15.79 -15.60 -30.80
N ARG A 967 -15.15 -16.23 -29.80
CA ARG A 967 -13.75 -16.66 -29.91
C ARG A 967 -13.57 -17.75 -30.98
N GLU A 968 -14.47 -18.73 -31.01
CA GLU A 968 -14.49 -19.78 -32.04
C GLU A 968 -14.66 -19.22 -33.46
N VAL A 969 -15.49 -18.18 -33.64
CA VAL A 969 -15.67 -17.49 -34.94
C VAL A 969 -14.41 -16.68 -35.33
N ALA A 970 -13.78 -15.99 -34.38
CA ALA A 970 -12.54 -15.24 -34.63
C ALA A 970 -11.39 -16.15 -35.09
N GLU A 971 -11.34 -17.39 -34.60
CA GLU A 971 -10.32 -18.39 -34.94
C GLU A 971 -10.54 -19.08 -36.28
N SER A 972 -11.80 -19.26 -36.67
CA SER A 972 -12.16 -19.99 -37.90
C SER A 972 -12.15 -19.13 -39.16
N GLY A 973 -12.10 -17.80 -39.04
CA GLY A 973 -11.98 -16.85 -40.16
C GLY A 973 -13.15 -16.85 -41.15
N ASN A 974 -14.23 -17.58 -40.85
CA ASN A 974 -15.42 -17.67 -41.69
C ASN A 974 -16.41 -16.57 -41.32
N ASN A 975 -16.66 -15.63 -42.25
CA ASN A 975 -17.81 -14.74 -42.16
C ASN A 975 -19.09 -15.57 -42.40
N PHE A 976 -19.78 -15.93 -41.31
CA PHE A 976 -21.08 -16.57 -41.39
C PHE A 976 -22.13 -15.50 -41.75
N PHE A 977 -23.06 -15.84 -42.65
CA PHE A 977 -24.10 -14.92 -43.11
C PHE A 977 -25.45 -15.37 -42.55
N SER A 978 -26.08 -14.54 -41.72
CA SER A 978 -27.34 -14.81 -41.02
C SER A 978 -28.61 -14.72 -41.90
N PHE A 979 -28.48 -14.88 -43.22
CA PHE A 979 -29.62 -14.87 -44.13
C PHE A 979 -29.41 -15.73 -45.39
N THR A 980 -30.52 -16.24 -45.93
CA THR A 980 -30.61 -16.85 -47.26
C THR A 980 -31.66 -16.10 -48.06
N LYS A 981 -31.24 -15.47 -49.18
CA LYS A 981 -32.13 -14.74 -50.09
C LYS A 981 -32.18 -15.42 -51.46
N LYS A 982 -33.38 -15.81 -51.89
CA LYS A 982 -33.73 -16.31 -53.23
C LYS A 982 -34.74 -15.35 -53.88
N GLU A 983 -35.09 -15.57 -55.15
CA GLU A 983 -36.01 -14.68 -55.90
C GLU A 983 -37.42 -14.55 -55.28
N ASP A 984 -37.87 -15.60 -54.60
CA ASP A 984 -39.20 -15.75 -54.00
C ASP A 984 -39.17 -15.92 -52.47
N THR A 985 -37.99 -15.93 -51.85
CA THR A 985 -37.82 -16.30 -50.44
C THR A 985 -36.74 -15.46 -49.75
N LEU A 986 -37.01 -14.99 -48.53
CA LEU A 986 -36.06 -14.40 -47.60
C LEU A 986 -36.14 -15.13 -46.25
N ILE A 987 -35.12 -15.92 -45.92
CA ILE A 987 -34.96 -16.49 -44.57
C ILE A 987 -33.88 -15.67 -43.87
N ARG A 988 -34.22 -14.96 -42.80
CA ARG A 988 -33.26 -14.14 -42.07
C ARG A 988 -33.46 -14.32 -40.57
N TRP A 989 -32.43 -14.79 -39.88
CA TRP A 989 -32.39 -14.74 -38.43
C TRP A 989 -31.42 -13.66 -37.98
N TYR A 990 -31.59 -13.23 -36.73
CA TYR A 990 -30.73 -12.24 -36.12
C TYR A 990 -30.03 -12.93 -34.95
N ASP A 991 -28.76 -13.28 -35.16
CA ASP A 991 -27.84 -13.82 -34.14
C ASP A 991 -26.53 -13.01 -34.18
N ARG A 992 -25.63 -13.18 -33.22
CA ARG A 992 -24.61 -12.17 -32.89
C ARG A 992 -23.25 -12.33 -33.55
N GLU A 993 -23.25 -12.29 -34.86
CA GLU A 993 -22.01 -12.13 -35.63
C GLU A 993 -21.75 -10.66 -36.00
N ASP A 994 -22.62 -9.75 -35.59
CA ASP A 994 -22.51 -8.30 -35.84
C ASP A 994 -21.47 -7.57 -34.97
N HIS A 995 -20.80 -8.26 -34.03
CA HIS A 995 -19.84 -7.65 -33.11
C HIS A 995 -18.47 -8.34 -33.19
N THR A 996 -17.54 -7.75 -33.94
CA THR A 996 -16.17 -8.27 -34.05
C THR A 996 -15.25 -7.79 -32.92
N LEU A 997 -15.56 -6.64 -32.30
CA LEU A 997 -14.64 -5.91 -31.41
C LEU A 997 -14.86 -6.14 -29.90
N PHE A 998 -16.05 -6.59 -29.50
CA PHE A 998 -16.44 -6.79 -28.10
C PHE A 998 -17.40 -7.99 -27.97
N ASP A 999 -17.59 -8.50 -26.75
CA ASP A 999 -18.35 -9.74 -26.52
C ASP A 999 -19.88 -9.55 -26.63
N VAL A 1000 -20.41 -8.44 -26.13
CA VAL A 1000 -21.84 -8.07 -26.18
C VAL A 1000 -22.02 -6.55 -26.32
N CYS A 1001 -23.14 -6.07 -26.85
CA CYS A 1001 -23.48 -4.64 -26.83
C CYS A 1001 -24.39 -4.29 -25.63
N ALA A 1002 -24.47 -3.01 -25.30
CA ALA A 1002 -25.28 -2.51 -24.18
C ALA A 1002 -26.80 -2.40 -24.47
N ASP A 1003 -27.23 -2.69 -25.70
CA ASP A 1003 -28.60 -2.51 -26.20
C ASP A 1003 -29.47 -3.78 -26.04
N ASP A 1004 -30.77 -3.69 -26.33
CA ASP A 1004 -31.72 -4.82 -26.27
C ASP A 1004 -31.41 -5.92 -27.30
N HIS A 1005 -30.56 -5.64 -28.30
CA HIS A 1005 -29.97 -6.66 -29.16
C HIS A 1005 -29.14 -7.67 -28.37
N CYS A 1006 -28.40 -7.15 -27.38
CA CYS A 1006 -27.66 -7.62 -26.20
C CYS A 1006 -28.41 -8.34 -25.07
N GLN A 1007 -27.93 -8.05 -23.88
CA GLN A 1007 -28.78 -7.88 -22.72
C GLN A 1007 -28.74 -6.40 -22.39
N ARG A 1008 -29.82 -5.86 -21.85
CA ARG A 1008 -29.90 -4.44 -21.53
C ARG A 1008 -28.92 -4.08 -20.42
N TYR A 1009 -27.81 -3.41 -20.76
CA TYR A 1009 -26.75 -3.03 -19.82
C TYR A 1009 -26.65 -1.51 -19.70
N GLN A 1010 -26.98 -0.96 -18.52
CA GLN A 1010 -27.09 0.50 -18.31
C GLN A 1010 -26.10 1.06 -17.26
N GLY A 1011 -25.09 0.27 -16.91
CA GLY A 1011 -24.11 0.59 -15.86
C GLY A 1011 -24.74 0.66 -14.46
N ILE A 1012 -24.24 1.58 -13.63
CA ILE A 1012 -24.71 1.85 -12.25
C ILE A 1012 -25.68 3.05 -12.18
N THR A 1013 -26.13 3.56 -13.33
CA THR A 1013 -27.04 4.71 -13.42
C THR A 1013 -28.40 4.42 -12.77
N LYS A 1014 -28.81 3.15 -12.76
CA LYS A 1014 -29.95 2.65 -11.99
C LYS A 1014 -29.44 1.98 -10.72
N GLU A 1015 -30.06 2.32 -9.59
CA GLU A 1015 -29.71 1.74 -8.29
C GLU A 1015 -29.95 0.22 -8.29
N THR A 1016 -28.90 -0.56 -8.01
CA THR A 1016 -29.02 -2.01 -7.88
C THR A 1016 -29.77 -2.35 -6.60
N SER A 1017 -30.94 -2.99 -6.72
CA SER A 1017 -31.68 -3.48 -5.55
C SER A 1017 -30.84 -4.49 -4.76
N PRO A 1018 -30.82 -4.44 -3.42
CA PRO A 1018 -30.16 -5.44 -2.59
C PRO A 1018 -30.60 -6.89 -2.89
N HIS A 1019 -31.84 -7.08 -3.36
CA HIS A 1019 -32.36 -8.40 -3.73
C HIS A 1019 -31.67 -8.97 -4.98
N VAL A 1020 -31.32 -8.13 -5.95
CA VAL A 1020 -30.60 -8.53 -7.17
C VAL A 1020 -29.16 -8.92 -6.82
N ALA A 1021 -28.47 -8.08 -6.04
CA ALA A 1021 -27.12 -8.37 -5.57
C ALA A 1021 -27.07 -9.69 -4.78
N GLU A 1022 -28.07 -9.95 -3.95
CA GLU A 1022 -28.18 -11.20 -3.19
C GLU A 1022 -28.43 -12.43 -4.09
N ALA A 1023 -29.31 -12.33 -5.09
CA ALA A 1023 -29.57 -13.41 -6.04
C ALA A 1023 -28.30 -13.79 -6.83
N ILE A 1024 -27.56 -12.79 -7.31
CA ILE A 1024 -26.29 -12.97 -8.02
C ILE A 1024 -25.25 -13.61 -7.10
N ARG A 1025 -25.13 -13.13 -5.85
CA ARG A 1025 -24.21 -13.69 -4.86
C ARG A 1025 -24.52 -15.16 -4.55
N GLN A 1026 -25.80 -15.51 -4.37
CA GLN A 1026 -26.21 -16.89 -4.08
C GLN A 1026 -26.01 -17.85 -5.28
N THR A 1027 -26.06 -17.33 -6.50
CA THR A 1027 -25.88 -18.11 -7.74
C THR A 1027 -24.51 -17.91 -8.40
N LYS A 1028 -23.55 -17.30 -7.68
CA LYS A 1028 -22.26 -16.91 -8.25
C LYS A 1028 -21.56 -18.08 -8.94
N GLY A 1029 -21.19 -17.87 -10.20
CA GLY A 1029 -20.56 -18.86 -11.06
C GLY A 1029 -21.43 -20.05 -11.49
N GLN A 1030 -22.71 -20.10 -11.14
CA GLN A 1030 -23.62 -21.16 -11.61
C GLN A 1030 -24.11 -20.89 -13.04
N ILE A 1031 -24.06 -21.91 -13.87
CA ILE A 1031 -24.49 -21.90 -15.27
C ILE A 1031 -25.23 -23.19 -15.65
N LEU A 1032 -25.97 -23.14 -16.74
CA LEU A 1032 -26.59 -24.29 -17.40
C LEU A 1032 -25.61 -24.92 -18.38
N MET A 1033 -25.46 -26.23 -18.26
CA MET A 1033 -24.63 -27.07 -19.11
C MET A 1033 -25.48 -28.18 -19.72
N ASP A 1034 -25.16 -28.56 -20.95
CA ASP A 1034 -25.62 -29.81 -21.56
C ASP A 1034 -24.40 -30.64 -21.93
N GLY A 1035 -24.12 -31.66 -21.12
CA GLY A 1035 -22.86 -32.40 -21.16
C GLY A 1035 -21.64 -31.49 -20.90
N GLU A 1036 -20.87 -31.22 -21.95
CA GLU A 1036 -19.68 -30.35 -21.91
C GLU A 1036 -19.90 -28.98 -22.58
N GLU A 1037 -21.09 -28.72 -23.15
CA GLU A 1037 -21.44 -27.45 -23.79
C GLU A 1037 -22.18 -26.53 -22.79
N ILE A 1038 -21.84 -25.24 -22.78
CA ILE A 1038 -22.63 -24.24 -22.06
C ILE A 1038 -23.92 -23.99 -22.82
N CYS A 1039 -25.05 -24.03 -22.13
CA CYS A 1039 -26.35 -23.79 -22.75
C CYS A 1039 -26.47 -22.33 -23.23
N ASP A 1040 -26.88 -22.14 -24.49
CA ASP A 1040 -27.41 -20.87 -24.99
C ASP A 1040 -28.78 -20.61 -24.33
N ALA A 1041 -28.77 -20.03 -23.13
CA ALA A 1041 -29.94 -19.92 -22.28
C ALA A 1041 -30.86 -18.74 -22.67
N ARG A 1042 -31.57 -18.89 -23.81
CA ARG A 1042 -32.55 -17.92 -24.33
C ARG A 1042 -33.81 -17.86 -23.45
N PHE A 1043 -34.43 -16.68 -23.35
CA PHE A 1043 -35.67 -16.49 -22.60
C PHE A 1043 -36.60 -15.49 -23.28
N SER A 1044 -37.90 -15.56 -23.00
CA SER A 1044 -38.90 -14.65 -23.57
C SER A 1044 -39.99 -14.29 -22.56
N LYS A 1045 -40.70 -13.18 -22.81
CA LYS A 1045 -41.74 -12.67 -21.90
C LYS A 1045 -42.85 -13.70 -21.63
N CYS A 1046 -43.44 -14.26 -22.69
CA CYS A 1046 -44.52 -15.24 -22.60
C CYS A 1046 -44.43 -16.28 -23.73
N CYS A 1047 -44.35 -17.58 -23.39
CA CYS A 1047 -44.27 -18.63 -24.40
C CYS A 1047 -45.60 -18.90 -25.13
N GLY A 1048 -46.74 -18.44 -24.59
CA GLY A 1048 -48.08 -18.75 -25.11
C GLY A 1048 -48.60 -20.13 -24.65
N GLY A 1049 -47.87 -20.74 -23.71
CA GLY A 1049 -48.16 -22.01 -23.06
C GLY A 1049 -47.24 -23.17 -23.48
N ILE A 1050 -46.60 -23.10 -24.64
CA ILE A 1050 -45.60 -24.10 -25.06
C ILE A 1050 -44.34 -23.34 -25.48
N THR A 1051 -43.18 -23.73 -24.99
CA THR A 1051 -41.89 -23.15 -25.43
C THR A 1051 -41.53 -23.63 -26.83
N GLU A 1052 -40.71 -22.87 -27.54
CA GLU A 1052 -40.29 -23.19 -28.92
C GLU A 1052 -38.88 -23.78 -28.98
N GLU A 1053 -38.56 -24.47 -30.07
CA GLU A 1053 -37.21 -24.94 -30.38
C GLU A 1053 -36.35 -23.84 -31.03
N PHE A 1054 -35.04 -23.84 -30.73
CA PHE A 1054 -34.07 -22.87 -31.23
C PHE A 1054 -34.11 -22.70 -32.77
N GLN A 1055 -34.16 -23.81 -33.50
CA GLN A 1055 -34.05 -23.85 -34.96
C GLN A 1055 -35.14 -23.09 -35.72
N TYR A 1056 -36.32 -22.88 -35.13
CA TYR A 1056 -37.39 -22.14 -35.81
C TYR A 1056 -37.23 -20.62 -35.71
N CYS A 1057 -36.42 -20.15 -34.75
CA CYS A 1057 -36.16 -18.74 -34.52
C CYS A 1057 -34.78 -18.29 -35.03
N TRP A 1058 -33.77 -19.16 -34.94
CA TRP A 1058 -32.38 -18.89 -35.31
C TRP A 1058 -31.85 -19.88 -36.35
N GLU A 1059 -30.54 -20.17 -36.36
CA GLU A 1059 -29.93 -21.16 -37.25
C GLU A 1059 -30.62 -22.53 -37.13
N ASP A 1060 -30.72 -23.28 -38.23
CA ASP A 1060 -31.35 -24.62 -38.32
C ASP A 1060 -30.54 -25.72 -37.59
N THR A 1061 -30.15 -25.46 -36.35
CA THR A 1061 -29.35 -26.33 -35.49
C THR A 1061 -30.18 -26.69 -34.26
N PRO A 1062 -30.67 -27.95 -34.14
CA PRO A 1062 -31.35 -28.41 -32.94
C PRO A 1062 -30.47 -28.27 -31.69
N LYS A 1063 -31.03 -27.72 -30.62
CA LYS A 1063 -30.40 -27.69 -29.29
C LYS A 1063 -31.24 -28.56 -28.35
N THR A 1064 -30.64 -29.62 -27.85
CA THR A 1064 -31.18 -30.65 -26.93
C THR A 1064 -31.85 -30.06 -25.68
N TYR A 1065 -31.34 -28.94 -25.18
CA TYR A 1065 -31.85 -28.23 -23.99
C TYR A 1065 -32.84 -27.08 -24.31
N LEU A 1066 -33.06 -26.74 -25.59
CA LEU A 1066 -34.06 -25.75 -26.03
C LEU A 1066 -35.15 -26.46 -26.83
N THR A 1067 -35.92 -27.27 -26.12
CA THR A 1067 -37.01 -28.07 -26.69
C THR A 1067 -38.37 -27.48 -26.34
N ALA A 1068 -39.41 -27.99 -27.00
CA ALA A 1068 -40.78 -27.60 -26.68
C ALA A 1068 -41.27 -28.26 -25.39
N VAL A 1069 -41.63 -27.44 -24.42
CA VAL A 1069 -42.09 -27.82 -23.09
C VAL A 1069 -43.44 -27.19 -22.82
N ARG A 1070 -44.34 -27.97 -22.22
CA ARG A 1070 -45.63 -27.46 -21.74
C ARG A 1070 -45.41 -26.68 -20.45
N ASP A 1071 -45.81 -25.41 -20.45
CA ASP A 1071 -45.68 -24.48 -19.33
C ASP A 1071 -46.73 -24.76 -18.23
N ILE A 1072 -46.64 -25.93 -17.58
CA ILE A 1072 -47.55 -26.41 -16.53
C ILE A 1072 -46.80 -27.24 -15.49
N ALA A 1073 -47.40 -27.43 -14.31
CA ALA A 1073 -46.82 -28.18 -13.21
C ALA A 1073 -46.41 -29.62 -13.61
N LEU A 1074 -45.22 -30.03 -13.16
CA LEU A 1074 -44.69 -31.37 -13.32
C LEU A 1074 -45.66 -32.41 -12.70
N GLY A 1075 -46.17 -33.33 -13.52
CA GLY A 1075 -47.05 -34.44 -13.10
C GLY A 1075 -48.50 -34.32 -13.57
N VAL A 1076 -48.87 -33.20 -14.21
CA VAL A 1076 -50.12 -33.07 -15.00
C VAL A 1076 -49.91 -33.72 -16.37
N GLU A 1077 -50.95 -34.27 -17.00
CA GLU A 1077 -50.85 -34.97 -18.30
C GLU A 1077 -50.13 -34.11 -19.36
N HIS A 1078 -48.97 -34.59 -19.81
CA HIS A 1078 -47.95 -33.85 -20.59
C HIS A 1078 -48.10 -33.99 -22.11
N THR A 1079 -49.30 -34.22 -22.62
CA THR A 1079 -49.47 -34.49 -24.05
C THR A 1079 -49.30 -33.18 -24.83
N LEU A 1080 -48.13 -32.98 -25.43
CA LEU A 1080 -47.87 -31.86 -26.33
C LEU A 1080 -48.70 -32.05 -27.61
N PRO A 1081 -49.59 -31.09 -27.96
CA PRO A 1081 -50.27 -31.12 -29.26
C PRO A 1081 -49.25 -30.94 -30.39
N ASN A 1082 -49.50 -31.55 -31.55
CA ASN A 1082 -48.63 -31.39 -32.71
C ASN A 1082 -48.93 -30.09 -33.45
N LEU A 1083 -48.42 -28.96 -32.94
CA LEU A 1083 -48.65 -27.63 -33.49
C LEU A 1083 -47.89 -27.33 -34.79
N THR A 1084 -47.13 -28.31 -35.31
CA THR A 1084 -46.59 -28.24 -36.68
C THR A 1084 -47.68 -28.47 -37.73
N ASN A 1085 -48.82 -29.06 -37.33
CA ASN A 1085 -50.01 -29.17 -38.15
C ASN A 1085 -50.89 -27.92 -38.01
N GLU A 1086 -51.29 -27.33 -39.13
CA GLU A 1086 -52.03 -26.06 -39.15
C GLU A 1086 -53.39 -26.11 -38.44
N GLU A 1087 -54.17 -27.19 -38.60
CA GLU A 1087 -55.49 -27.32 -37.98
C GLU A 1087 -55.39 -27.42 -36.46
N GLU A 1088 -54.40 -28.17 -35.96
CA GLU A 1088 -54.13 -28.29 -34.52
C GLU A 1088 -53.55 -27.00 -33.94
N ALA A 1089 -52.69 -26.29 -34.69
CA ALA A 1089 -52.19 -24.97 -34.32
C ALA A 1089 -53.33 -23.94 -34.22
N GLU A 1090 -54.27 -23.95 -35.15
CA GLU A 1090 -55.43 -23.07 -35.13
C GLU A 1090 -56.32 -23.34 -33.91
N LYS A 1091 -56.67 -24.61 -33.67
CA LYS A 1091 -57.44 -24.99 -32.47
C LYS A 1091 -56.73 -24.53 -31.20
N TRP A 1092 -55.41 -24.70 -31.12
CA TRP A 1092 -54.60 -24.32 -29.98
C TRP A 1092 -54.54 -22.82 -29.71
N ILE A 1093 -54.30 -22.03 -30.76
CA ILE A 1093 -54.18 -20.57 -30.69
C ILE A 1093 -55.53 -19.95 -30.34
N ARG A 1094 -56.62 -20.47 -30.89
CA ARG A 1094 -57.98 -20.00 -30.55
C ARG A 1094 -58.46 -20.51 -29.19
N PHE A 1095 -57.86 -21.58 -28.66
CA PHE A 1095 -58.14 -22.08 -27.32
C PHE A 1095 -57.35 -21.33 -26.25
N ASN A 1096 -57.85 -21.32 -25.01
CA ASN A 1096 -57.23 -20.66 -23.85
C ASN A 1096 -56.87 -21.69 -22.77
N PRO A 1097 -55.84 -22.54 -22.98
CA PRO A 1097 -55.52 -23.61 -22.05
C PRO A 1097 -54.83 -23.09 -20.77
N PRO A 1098 -54.90 -23.84 -19.64
CA PRO A 1098 -54.14 -23.50 -18.44
C PRO A 1098 -52.64 -23.59 -18.67
N ALA A 1099 -51.89 -22.57 -18.25
CA ALA A 1099 -50.43 -22.52 -18.25
C ALA A 1099 -49.95 -21.59 -17.14
N PHE A 1100 -48.71 -21.72 -16.66
CA PHE A 1100 -48.15 -20.79 -15.69
C PHE A 1100 -48.16 -19.35 -16.23
N CYS A 1101 -47.79 -19.14 -17.50
CA CYS A 1101 -47.82 -17.82 -18.13
C CYS A 1101 -49.21 -17.30 -18.48
N ASN A 1102 -50.27 -18.07 -18.23
CA ASN A 1102 -51.66 -17.63 -18.35
C ASN A 1102 -52.14 -17.07 -17.00
N THR A 1103 -51.60 -15.92 -16.60
CA THR A 1103 -51.94 -15.25 -15.35
C THR A 1103 -52.48 -13.84 -15.60
N GLN A 1104 -53.42 -13.42 -14.77
CA GLN A 1104 -53.92 -12.04 -14.71
C GLN A 1104 -53.56 -11.36 -13.38
N ASP A 1105 -52.71 -12.00 -12.56
CA ASP A 1105 -52.27 -11.45 -11.29
C ASP A 1105 -51.33 -10.25 -11.53
N LYS A 1106 -51.85 -9.04 -11.27
CA LYS A 1106 -51.11 -7.78 -11.45
C LYS A 1106 -49.85 -7.72 -10.61
N LYS A 1107 -49.82 -8.36 -9.43
CA LYS A 1107 -48.63 -8.37 -8.57
C LYS A 1107 -47.51 -9.13 -9.28
N ILE A 1108 -47.80 -10.36 -9.73
CA ILE A 1108 -46.82 -11.20 -10.43
C ILE A 1108 -46.39 -10.54 -11.75
N LEU A 1109 -47.32 -9.95 -12.49
CA LEU A 1109 -47.00 -9.25 -13.75
C LEU A 1109 -46.08 -8.06 -13.53
N SER A 1110 -46.22 -7.31 -12.43
CA SER A 1110 -45.32 -6.21 -12.08
C SER A 1110 -43.89 -6.66 -11.71
N GLU A 1111 -43.67 -7.95 -11.45
CA GLU A 1111 -42.33 -8.51 -11.24
C GLU A 1111 -41.55 -8.69 -12.54
N VAL A 1112 -42.24 -8.81 -13.68
CA VAL A 1112 -41.64 -9.12 -14.99
C VAL A 1112 -41.80 -7.99 -16.00
N LEU A 1113 -42.92 -7.25 -15.93
CA LEU A 1113 -43.24 -6.18 -16.88
C LEU A 1113 -42.94 -4.81 -16.26
N ASN A 1114 -42.08 -4.06 -16.93
CA ASN A 1114 -41.79 -2.66 -16.59
C ASN A 1114 -43.02 -1.76 -16.78
N ASP A 1115 -43.06 -0.58 -16.16
CA ASP A 1115 -44.24 0.31 -16.11
C ASP A 1115 -44.94 0.53 -17.46
N TYR A 1116 -44.18 0.67 -18.56
CA TYR A 1116 -44.75 0.85 -19.90
C TYR A 1116 -45.31 -0.45 -20.52
N ASP A 1117 -44.74 -1.61 -20.19
CA ASP A 1117 -45.19 -2.90 -20.71
C ASP A 1117 -46.46 -3.42 -20.01
N GLN A 1118 -46.74 -2.93 -18.80
CA GLN A 1118 -47.94 -3.30 -18.02
C GLN A 1118 -49.26 -2.88 -18.68
N GLU A 1119 -49.23 -1.96 -19.66
CA GLU A 1119 -50.38 -1.58 -20.46
C GLU A 1119 -50.85 -2.73 -21.39
N THR A 1120 -49.97 -3.69 -21.68
CA THR A 1120 -50.28 -4.85 -22.54
C THR A 1120 -50.93 -5.96 -21.72
N VAL A 1121 -52.26 -6.01 -21.68
CA VAL A 1121 -53.02 -6.97 -20.83
C VAL A 1121 -53.34 -8.32 -21.49
N ASN A 1122 -53.32 -8.41 -22.82
CA ASN A 1122 -53.76 -9.59 -23.58
C ASN A 1122 -52.59 -10.33 -24.26
N PHE A 1123 -51.44 -10.47 -23.61
CA PHE A 1123 -50.24 -11.10 -24.22
C PHE A 1123 -50.33 -12.63 -24.36
N TYR A 1124 -51.10 -13.32 -23.51
CA TYR A 1124 -51.21 -14.79 -23.58
C TYR A 1124 -52.00 -15.24 -24.83
N ARG A 1125 -53.06 -14.49 -25.15
CA ARG A 1125 -53.84 -14.57 -26.39
C ARG A 1125 -54.16 -13.15 -26.87
N TRP A 1126 -53.54 -12.74 -27.96
CA TRP A 1126 -53.65 -11.39 -28.50
C TRP A 1126 -54.37 -11.39 -29.85
N LYS A 1127 -54.87 -10.22 -30.24
CA LYS A 1127 -55.53 -10.01 -31.53
C LYS A 1127 -55.07 -8.67 -32.10
N GLU A 1128 -54.64 -8.69 -33.36
CA GLU A 1128 -54.29 -7.50 -34.13
C GLU A 1128 -55.13 -7.43 -35.40
N THR A 1129 -55.58 -6.23 -35.79
CA THR A 1129 -56.40 -6.03 -36.99
C THR A 1129 -55.67 -5.11 -37.96
N LEU A 1130 -55.42 -5.60 -39.18
CA LEU A 1130 -54.74 -4.88 -40.24
C LEU A 1130 -55.70 -4.63 -41.40
N SER A 1131 -55.78 -3.38 -41.87
CA SER A 1131 -56.42 -3.08 -43.15
C SER A 1131 -55.52 -3.53 -44.30
N GLN A 1132 -56.12 -3.80 -45.46
CA GLN A 1132 -55.38 -4.13 -46.68
C GLN A 1132 -54.29 -3.10 -46.99
N GLU A 1133 -54.64 -1.82 -46.93
CA GLU A 1133 -53.73 -0.70 -47.22
C GLU A 1133 -52.55 -0.64 -46.24
N LYS A 1134 -52.80 -0.85 -44.93
CA LYS A 1134 -51.74 -0.88 -43.91
C LYS A 1134 -50.81 -2.08 -44.11
N LEU A 1135 -51.36 -3.25 -44.41
CA LEU A 1135 -50.57 -4.46 -44.64
C LEU A 1135 -49.67 -4.30 -45.88
N GLN A 1136 -50.19 -3.75 -46.97
CA GLN A 1136 -49.40 -3.41 -48.17
C GLN A 1136 -48.26 -2.44 -47.85
N GLN A 1137 -48.56 -1.35 -47.13
CA GLN A 1137 -47.57 -0.36 -46.71
C GLN A 1137 -46.44 -1.00 -45.89
N LEU A 1138 -46.77 -1.81 -44.89
CA LEU A 1138 -45.80 -2.49 -44.05
C LEU A 1138 -44.88 -3.41 -44.86
N ILE A 1139 -45.45 -4.22 -45.76
CA ILE A 1139 -44.68 -5.12 -46.63
C ILE A 1139 -43.75 -4.33 -47.55
N ALA A 1140 -44.26 -3.27 -48.19
CA ALA A 1140 -43.47 -2.42 -49.08
C ALA A 1140 -42.31 -1.75 -48.34
N ASP A 1141 -42.56 -1.22 -47.14
CA ASP A 1141 -41.56 -0.50 -46.36
C ASP A 1141 -40.51 -1.44 -45.75
N LYS A 1142 -40.90 -2.62 -45.27
CA LYS A 1142 -39.99 -3.55 -44.57
C LYS A 1142 -39.23 -4.44 -45.54
N LEU A 1143 -39.87 -4.97 -46.59
CA LEU A 1143 -39.22 -5.86 -47.57
C LEU A 1143 -38.66 -5.10 -48.79
N LYS A 1144 -38.96 -3.80 -48.93
CA LYS A 1144 -38.59 -2.99 -50.10
C LYS A 1144 -39.08 -3.63 -51.41
N MET A 1145 -40.30 -4.17 -51.39
CA MET A 1145 -40.91 -4.91 -52.50
C MET A 1145 -42.43 -4.68 -52.53
N ASP A 1146 -43.00 -4.48 -53.72
CA ASP A 1146 -44.44 -4.40 -53.94
C ASP A 1146 -45.00 -5.79 -54.32
N LEU A 1147 -46.00 -6.27 -53.58
CA LEU A 1147 -46.70 -7.54 -53.85
C LEU A 1147 -48.11 -7.32 -54.45
N GLY A 1148 -48.54 -6.08 -54.63
CA GLY A 1148 -49.92 -5.74 -54.98
C GLY A 1148 -50.89 -5.95 -53.81
N ALA A 1149 -52.16 -6.21 -54.12
CA ALA A 1149 -53.19 -6.50 -53.11
C ALA A 1149 -52.92 -7.85 -52.44
N ILE A 1150 -52.83 -7.87 -51.11
CA ILE A 1150 -52.61 -9.11 -50.36
C ILE A 1150 -53.90 -9.94 -50.36
N LEU A 1151 -53.79 -11.19 -50.79
CA LEU A 1151 -54.89 -12.15 -50.90
C LEU A 1151 -54.89 -13.14 -49.73
N ASP A 1152 -53.70 -13.51 -49.26
CA ASP A 1152 -53.54 -14.50 -48.20
C ASP A 1152 -52.17 -14.42 -47.51
N MET A 1153 -52.12 -14.92 -46.27
CA MET A 1153 -50.89 -15.14 -45.52
C MET A 1153 -50.94 -16.56 -44.95
N LYS A 1154 -50.15 -17.46 -45.53
CA LYS A 1154 -50.18 -18.89 -45.20
C LYS A 1154 -48.93 -19.29 -44.43
N ALA A 1155 -49.11 -19.92 -43.27
CA ALA A 1155 -48.03 -20.58 -42.57
C ALA A 1155 -47.59 -21.81 -43.37
N VAL A 1156 -46.41 -21.74 -43.99
CA VAL A 1156 -45.82 -22.86 -44.74
C VAL A 1156 -45.12 -23.83 -43.78
N GLU A 1157 -44.58 -23.30 -42.69
CA GLU A 1157 -43.90 -24.09 -41.68
C GLU A 1157 -44.12 -23.45 -40.30
N ARG A 1158 -44.45 -24.30 -39.32
CA ARG A 1158 -44.56 -23.94 -37.91
C ARG A 1158 -43.61 -24.76 -37.06
N GLY A 1159 -43.11 -24.13 -36.01
CA GLY A 1159 -42.43 -24.80 -34.92
C GLY A 1159 -43.38 -25.52 -33.97
N LYS A 1160 -42.83 -26.13 -32.93
CA LYS A 1160 -43.55 -26.95 -31.96
C LYS A 1160 -44.45 -26.15 -31.02
N SER A 1161 -44.20 -24.85 -30.86
CA SER A 1161 -45.06 -23.95 -30.09
C SER A 1161 -46.19 -23.34 -30.92
N GLY A 1162 -46.25 -23.65 -32.23
CA GLY A 1162 -47.17 -23.04 -33.18
C GLY A 1162 -46.68 -21.70 -33.75
N ARG A 1163 -45.45 -21.26 -33.40
CA ARG A 1163 -44.81 -20.09 -34.04
C ARG A 1163 -44.51 -20.40 -35.49
N ILE A 1164 -44.86 -19.47 -36.38
CA ILE A 1164 -44.58 -19.60 -37.81
C ILE A 1164 -43.08 -19.34 -38.02
N SER A 1165 -42.40 -20.31 -38.65
CA SER A 1165 -40.99 -20.21 -39.06
C SER A 1165 -40.85 -19.84 -40.54
N LYS A 1166 -41.86 -20.14 -41.37
CA LYS A 1166 -41.95 -19.68 -42.77
C LYS A 1166 -43.37 -19.24 -43.08
N LEU A 1167 -43.53 -17.96 -43.41
CA LEU A 1167 -44.79 -17.35 -43.81
C LEU A 1167 -44.75 -17.01 -45.30
N GLN A 1168 -45.68 -17.56 -46.06
CA GLN A 1168 -45.89 -17.19 -47.45
C GLN A 1168 -46.97 -16.11 -47.55
N ILE A 1169 -46.58 -14.95 -48.07
CA ILE A 1169 -47.46 -13.82 -48.34
C ILE A 1169 -47.84 -13.88 -49.82
N ILE A 1170 -49.13 -13.99 -50.11
CA ILE A 1170 -49.68 -14.13 -51.46
C ILE A 1170 -50.34 -12.81 -51.84
N GLY A 1171 -49.72 -12.07 -52.77
CA GLY A 1171 -50.29 -10.87 -53.36
C GLY A 1171 -50.81 -11.09 -54.78
N THR A 1172 -51.48 -10.09 -55.35
CA THR A 1172 -51.98 -10.13 -56.74
C THR A 1172 -50.85 -10.15 -57.77
N GLU A 1173 -49.72 -9.50 -57.47
CA GLU A 1173 -48.58 -9.41 -58.40
C GLU A 1173 -47.53 -10.49 -58.14
N LYS A 1174 -47.30 -10.83 -56.87
CA LYS A 1174 -46.24 -11.75 -56.48
C LYS A 1174 -46.55 -12.48 -55.18
N THR A 1175 -46.06 -13.71 -55.09
CA THR A 1175 -45.99 -14.49 -53.84
C THR A 1175 -44.56 -14.46 -53.31
N PHE A 1176 -44.40 -14.18 -52.03
CA PHE A 1176 -43.08 -14.11 -51.39
C PHE A 1176 -43.09 -14.77 -50.01
N THR A 1177 -42.06 -15.57 -49.72
CA THR A 1177 -41.93 -16.27 -48.44
C THR A 1177 -40.90 -15.57 -47.57
N ILE A 1178 -41.30 -15.18 -46.36
CA ILE A 1178 -40.39 -14.69 -45.32
C ILE A 1178 -40.25 -15.76 -44.24
N GLY A 1179 -39.09 -15.84 -43.60
CA GLY A 1179 -38.88 -16.84 -42.58
C GLY A 1179 -38.00 -16.41 -41.42
N LYS A 1180 -38.09 -17.22 -40.36
CA LYS A 1180 -37.70 -17.00 -38.97
C LYS A 1180 -38.61 -16.01 -38.24
N GLU A 1181 -38.78 -16.28 -36.96
CA GLU A 1181 -39.81 -15.69 -36.08
C GLU A 1181 -39.78 -14.16 -36.07
N LEU A 1182 -38.60 -13.57 -35.92
CA LEU A 1182 -38.44 -12.13 -35.76
C LEU A 1182 -38.71 -11.36 -37.07
N GLU A 1183 -38.27 -11.89 -38.22
CA GLU A 1183 -38.48 -11.25 -39.51
C GLU A 1183 -39.98 -11.18 -39.85
N ILE A 1184 -40.73 -12.24 -39.55
CA ILE A 1184 -42.19 -12.28 -39.69
C ILE A 1184 -42.85 -11.18 -38.85
N ARG A 1185 -42.45 -11.05 -37.58
CA ARG A 1185 -43.02 -10.05 -36.66
C ARG A 1185 -42.72 -8.62 -37.07
N ARG A 1186 -41.52 -8.35 -37.57
CA ARG A 1186 -41.10 -7.01 -38.05
C ARG A 1186 -41.75 -6.63 -39.37
N THR A 1187 -42.04 -7.61 -40.23
CA THR A 1187 -42.67 -7.35 -41.54
C THR A 1187 -44.13 -6.95 -41.40
N LEU A 1188 -44.83 -7.47 -40.37
CA LEU A 1188 -46.27 -7.30 -40.19
C LEU A 1188 -46.65 -6.25 -39.12
N SER A 1189 -45.72 -5.42 -38.67
CA SER A 1189 -45.96 -4.36 -37.68
C SER A 1189 -44.99 -3.19 -37.87
N ASP A 1190 -45.38 -1.98 -37.43
CA ASP A 1190 -44.49 -0.81 -37.47
C ASP A 1190 -43.23 -1.03 -36.61
N SER A 1191 -43.42 -1.68 -35.45
CA SER A 1191 -42.34 -2.14 -34.56
C SER A 1191 -42.11 -3.64 -34.72
N HIS A 1192 -42.90 -4.45 -34.02
CA HIS A 1192 -42.90 -5.90 -34.05
C HIS A 1192 -44.24 -6.43 -33.50
N LEU A 1193 -44.79 -7.49 -34.11
CA LEU A 1193 -45.88 -8.24 -33.49
C LEU A 1193 -45.43 -8.87 -32.16
N LEU A 1194 -46.37 -9.22 -31.28
CA LEU A 1194 -46.05 -9.85 -29.99
C LEU A 1194 -45.34 -11.20 -30.17
N SER A 1195 -45.80 -12.04 -31.10
CA SER A 1195 -45.13 -13.30 -31.50
C SER A 1195 -45.45 -13.66 -32.96
N SER A 1196 -44.79 -14.67 -33.54
CA SER A 1196 -45.22 -15.24 -34.83
C SER A 1196 -46.24 -16.38 -34.69
N ALA A 1197 -46.68 -16.73 -33.48
CA ALA A 1197 -47.68 -17.77 -33.25
C ALA A 1197 -49.08 -17.21 -33.43
N PHE A 1198 -49.50 -17.01 -34.68
CA PHE A 1198 -50.84 -16.53 -35.00
C PHE A 1198 -51.52 -17.31 -36.13
N VAL A 1199 -52.83 -17.14 -36.23
CA VAL A 1199 -53.67 -17.52 -37.38
C VAL A 1199 -54.31 -16.28 -37.97
N VAL A 1200 -54.73 -16.37 -39.24
CA VAL A 1200 -55.18 -15.22 -40.02
C VAL A 1200 -56.63 -15.42 -40.46
N ASP A 1201 -57.52 -14.57 -39.97
CA ASP A 1201 -58.89 -14.46 -40.49
C ASP A 1201 -58.98 -13.33 -41.52
N LYS A 1202 -59.76 -13.56 -42.57
CA LYS A 1202 -59.91 -12.65 -43.71
C LYS A 1202 -61.38 -12.23 -43.82
N TYR A 1203 -61.62 -10.93 -43.78
CA TYR A 1203 -62.97 -10.36 -43.80
C TYR A 1203 -63.13 -9.35 -44.94
N ASP A 1204 -64.38 -8.97 -45.19
CA ASP A 1204 -64.74 -7.82 -46.03
C ASP A 1204 -64.14 -7.91 -47.44
N LYS A 1205 -64.35 -9.04 -48.14
CA LYS A 1205 -63.84 -9.22 -49.51
C LYS A 1205 -64.56 -8.29 -50.49
N ASP A 1206 -63.79 -7.66 -51.38
CA ASP A 1206 -64.35 -6.87 -52.48
C ASP A 1206 -64.93 -7.74 -53.62
N GLU A 1207 -65.45 -7.10 -54.67
CA GLU A 1207 -66.04 -7.78 -55.84
C GLU A 1207 -65.03 -8.67 -56.59
N GLN A 1208 -63.72 -8.44 -56.41
CA GLN A 1208 -62.62 -9.20 -56.99
C GLN A 1208 -62.13 -10.32 -56.05
N GLY A 1209 -62.74 -10.46 -54.87
CA GLY A 1209 -62.42 -11.47 -53.88
C GLY A 1209 -61.22 -11.13 -52.99
N VAL A 1210 -60.71 -9.89 -53.05
CA VAL A 1210 -59.58 -9.39 -52.26
C VAL A 1210 -60.06 -9.00 -50.85
N PRO A 1211 -59.52 -9.59 -49.77
CA PRO A 1211 -59.88 -9.21 -48.41
C PRO A 1211 -59.47 -7.76 -48.11
N GLN A 1212 -60.38 -6.97 -47.54
CA GLN A 1212 -60.07 -5.59 -47.12
C GLN A 1212 -59.56 -5.51 -45.67
N ARG A 1213 -59.74 -6.59 -44.90
CA ARG A 1213 -59.35 -6.66 -43.49
C ARG A 1213 -58.82 -8.04 -43.09
N PHE A 1214 -57.70 -8.03 -42.38
CA PHE A 1214 -57.04 -9.22 -41.84
C PHE A 1214 -57.02 -9.13 -40.30
N GLU A 1215 -57.48 -10.18 -39.63
CA GLU A 1215 -57.33 -10.30 -38.18
C GLU A 1215 -56.29 -11.37 -37.86
N LEU A 1216 -55.22 -10.98 -37.18
CA LEU A 1216 -54.20 -11.87 -36.67
C LEU A 1216 -54.57 -12.23 -35.23
N ILE A 1217 -54.88 -13.49 -34.98
CA ILE A 1217 -55.17 -14.00 -33.63
C ILE A 1217 -53.96 -14.82 -33.21
N GLY A 1218 -53.27 -14.39 -32.16
CA GLY A 1218 -52.00 -14.98 -31.77
C GLY A 1218 -51.85 -15.30 -30.29
N ALA A 1219 -50.74 -15.96 -29.97
CA ALA A 1219 -50.44 -16.49 -28.66
C ALA A 1219 -49.01 -16.13 -28.21
N GLY A 1220 -48.86 -15.70 -26.96
CA GLY A 1220 -47.58 -15.41 -26.35
C GLY A 1220 -46.91 -14.12 -26.84
N TRP A 1221 -45.76 -13.82 -26.22
CA TRP A 1221 -44.98 -12.60 -26.42
C TRP A 1221 -43.48 -12.92 -26.43
N GLY A 1222 -42.85 -12.71 -27.58
CA GLY A 1222 -41.45 -13.04 -27.86
C GLY A 1222 -41.29 -14.38 -28.58
N HIS A 1223 -40.04 -14.77 -28.79
CA HIS A 1223 -39.65 -15.96 -29.56
C HIS A 1223 -40.03 -17.30 -28.91
N GLY A 1224 -40.38 -17.33 -27.62
CA GLY A 1224 -40.87 -18.53 -26.93
C GLY A 1224 -39.84 -19.61 -26.62
N VAL A 1225 -38.64 -19.53 -27.19
CA VAL A 1225 -37.53 -20.44 -26.90
C VAL A 1225 -37.00 -20.27 -25.47
N GLY A 1226 -36.77 -21.39 -24.77
CA GLY A 1226 -36.20 -21.46 -23.43
C GLY A 1226 -37.13 -20.93 -22.33
N LEU A 1227 -36.61 -20.16 -21.37
CA LEU A 1227 -37.37 -19.78 -20.18
C LEU A 1227 -38.49 -18.77 -20.50
N CYS A 1228 -39.70 -19.06 -20.03
CA CYS A 1228 -40.85 -18.15 -20.06
C CYS A 1228 -40.83 -17.27 -18.80
N GLN A 1229 -40.56 -15.96 -18.91
CA GLN A 1229 -40.37 -15.09 -17.75
C GLN A 1229 -41.63 -15.00 -16.87
N ILE A 1230 -42.81 -14.82 -17.45
CA ILE A 1230 -44.08 -14.79 -16.69
C ILE A 1230 -44.37 -16.15 -16.07
N GLY A 1231 -44.12 -17.25 -16.79
CA GLY A 1231 -44.29 -18.60 -16.24
C GLY A 1231 -43.36 -18.87 -15.06
N ALA A 1232 -42.09 -18.50 -15.19
CA ALA A 1232 -41.10 -18.58 -14.11
C ALA A 1232 -41.47 -17.72 -12.89
N ALA A 1233 -42.05 -16.53 -13.10
CA ALA A 1233 -42.52 -15.68 -12.02
C ALA A 1233 -43.67 -16.32 -11.24
N VAL A 1234 -44.64 -16.90 -11.96
CA VAL A 1234 -45.73 -17.67 -11.33
C VAL A 1234 -45.19 -18.88 -10.57
N MET A 1235 -44.22 -19.61 -11.12
CA MET A 1235 -43.57 -20.70 -10.42
C MET A 1235 -42.84 -20.21 -9.15
N GLY A 1236 -42.11 -19.10 -9.22
CA GLY A 1236 -41.45 -18.50 -8.05
C GLY A 1236 -42.43 -18.16 -6.93
N GLU A 1237 -43.54 -17.50 -7.26
CA GLU A 1237 -44.60 -17.15 -6.29
C GLU A 1237 -45.37 -18.38 -5.77
N GLN A 1238 -45.40 -19.48 -6.53
CA GLN A 1238 -45.93 -20.77 -6.07
C GLN A 1238 -44.91 -21.58 -5.22
N GLY A 1239 -43.73 -21.03 -4.95
CA GLY A 1239 -42.72 -21.63 -4.06
C GLY A 1239 -41.76 -22.60 -4.74
N TYR A 1240 -41.71 -22.65 -6.07
CA TYR A 1240 -40.69 -23.41 -6.78
C TYR A 1240 -39.32 -22.76 -6.60
N HIS A 1241 -38.29 -23.57 -6.30
CA HIS A 1241 -36.91 -23.11 -6.26
C HIS A 1241 -36.37 -22.81 -7.66
N TYR A 1242 -35.38 -21.92 -7.75
CA TYR A 1242 -34.80 -21.48 -9.03
C TYR A 1242 -34.27 -22.64 -9.89
N ASP A 1243 -33.72 -23.68 -9.28
CA ASP A 1243 -33.23 -24.87 -9.98
C ASP A 1243 -34.39 -25.66 -10.61
N ALA A 1244 -35.50 -25.83 -9.89
CA ALA A 1244 -36.71 -26.44 -10.43
C ALA A 1244 -37.33 -25.61 -11.57
N ILE A 1245 -37.29 -24.27 -11.48
CA ILE A 1245 -37.73 -23.37 -12.54
C ILE A 1245 -36.85 -23.54 -13.78
N LEU A 1246 -35.52 -23.54 -13.63
CA LEU A 1246 -34.60 -23.70 -14.75
C LEU A 1246 -34.72 -25.06 -15.42
N LEU A 1247 -34.71 -26.14 -14.63
CA LEU A 1247 -34.78 -27.50 -15.16
C LEU A 1247 -36.17 -27.86 -15.73
N HIS A 1248 -37.21 -27.07 -15.41
CA HIS A 1248 -38.49 -27.14 -16.11
C HIS A 1248 -38.37 -26.68 -17.57
N TYR A 1249 -37.74 -25.52 -17.82
CA TYR A 1249 -37.65 -24.93 -19.17
C TYR A 1249 -36.46 -25.43 -20.00
N TYR A 1250 -35.35 -25.81 -19.35
CA TYR A 1250 -34.15 -26.35 -19.99
C TYR A 1250 -34.01 -27.83 -19.69
N GLN A 1251 -34.93 -28.63 -20.22
CA GLN A 1251 -34.95 -30.07 -19.96
C GLN A 1251 -33.67 -30.74 -20.47
N GLY A 1252 -33.09 -31.62 -19.65
CA GLY A 1252 -31.82 -32.31 -19.95
C GLY A 1252 -30.57 -31.52 -19.58
N ALA A 1253 -30.67 -30.21 -19.31
CA ALA A 1253 -29.55 -29.42 -18.81
C ALA A 1253 -29.26 -29.74 -17.33
N GLU A 1254 -28.06 -29.37 -16.89
CA GLU A 1254 -27.61 -29.43 -15.49
C GLU A 1254 -27.10 -28.07 -15.04
N ILE A 1255 -27.26 -27.76 -13.74
CA ILE A 1255 -26.70 -26.54 -13.15
C ILE A 1255 -25.31 -26.87 -12.59
N LYS A 1256 -24.28 -26.27 -13.16
CA LYS A 1256 -22.88 -26.45 -12.76
C LYS A 1256 -22.26 -25.14 -12.30
N LYS A 1257 -21.36 -25.22 -11.32
CA LYS A 1257 -20.59 -24.06 -10.84
C LYS A 1257 -19.21 -24.00 -11.50
N LEU A 1258 -18.98 -22.99 -12.32
CA LEU A 1258 -17.80 -22.84 -13.17
C LEU A 1258 -16.66 -22.07 -12.48
N TYR A 1259 -16.98 -21.12 -11.61
CA TYR A 1259 -16.02 -20.33 -10.84
C TYR A 1259 -16.56 -19.98 -9.44
N LYS A 1260 -15.70 -19.51 -8.53
CA LYS A 1260 -16.05 -19.18 -7.14
C LYS A 1260 -16.03 -17.69 -6.83
#